data_AF-A0A7M3X5I1-F1
#
_entry.id   AF-A0A7M3X5I1-F1
#
_cell.length_a   1.000
_cell.length_b   1.000
_cell.length_c   1.000
_cell.angle_alpha   90.00
_cell.angle_beta   90.00
_cell.angle_gamma   90.00
#
_symmetry.space_group_name_H-M   'P 1'
#
loop_
_entity.id
_entity.type
_entity.pdbx_description
1 polymer ?
#
loop_
_entity_poly.entity_id
_entity_poly.type
_entity_poly.pdbx_seq_one_letter_code
_entity_poly.pdbx_strand_id
1 'polypeptide(L)'
;MRWPFHKKATSNKEEARRFYNAKDYEKAEPFLDAMLKENPNDAWAMDVLSRLYMNTGRHPNAVVLLSRALQQRSEPELLRRIIKAGCNSKLLDVVIEHAELLDWKVDDEDLLLKIYDSFWPNERCVIFFQHTDWDPKLQFTSYLKAEYLFENGETDAANDMVKKIIAVPIKNEATLIVALKVCESLGLQKRADALFDEHFKTDLNMSRKRSLAKKLRHAKRYEKSIHVAQLVLEEEPDDEQMLTLVTEIATKADSPSVGIEAFHTLDSLGKAKTFHVRRYANAAIAQGSPKDIVNAVQRLVSLKADASSTIRRAFLQLSRMQAMSEAEKILGLLKETPLEIELRSSTASEEGELNRALEVLEQGLVQYPTQISLLIRKGITLEALGRLTEAINSYEQVLELDSKHSSAVDLRLKCGLKIWPEERYFEEISAASEASPDNLNHQFAKLNYILRVLKDHELALKVLDTCLLHHPENQRAHLDKTLVLSWMGQHEEAQKCVRKLIHRWPKSNDVFITASQVKKNAGNTDQQLRHINSMLSLSGMSPVVSLNPEGAITPQHLATATNEVVDDPRLVSIIMTTYKRDPLLDAAIASILNQTYRNIELLIVDDCSPDENFSYLQHLAEKNERVRVFQMTENGGTYVAKNFGMTQAKGEFIGFMDSDDYSHAERIQFQVASLDAHPEVVGVTHDYFRIDESSNIEFRGIGALRMACISLLIRREVVDEIGFFDSLRVGADTEYIERIEAYYGKERRLRTRIPSMFMMLHSSSLTGGGPFHISWRSVTGHRLQHHRSFRAWHKKIRAGKAAAFVPRMIHVRPFEAPEEMKSTHYGWVEGMPLFSEMIRKRNHDWWAGKKPAWQKKLSPKVAGRDYVNELGLKVPELYWKGDDLASIPSFERLPNQFVLKPEKGWSSNNVYCMKNGEDILTHTPHDRNSLILALSNDKFVSENKPTIMIEELLEPEIKQRNDGLPRDFKFYCFGDEIAMIHVALRKSEVNKGENEHQYYTPDFKLLSQRIMEKRDQGRTPIPRPDCWDEMVNAVRTIGRELGIYMRIDMYATNRGAVFGEFTPTPHGGNGYSDFADRYLGSFWKGEEGVE
;
A
#
# COMPACT_ATOMS: atom_id res chain seq x y z
N MET A 1 -47.96 -62.60 58.47
CA MET A 1 -48.92 -61.63 57.92
C MET A 1 -48.20 -60.35 57.52
N ARG A 2 -48.06 -60.08 56.22
CA ARG A 2 -48.38 -58.83 55.49
C ARG A 2 -47.63 -58.84 54.14
N TRP A 3 -48.43 -58.77 53.08
CA TRP A 3 -48.07 -58.63 51.66
C TRP A 3 -47.35 -57.28 51.41
N PRO A 4 -46.50 -57.16 50.37
CA PRO A 4 -46.63 -55.98 49.51
C PRO A 4 -46.48 -56.27 48.01
N PHE A 5 -47.57 -55.95 47.31
CA PHE A 5 -47.71 -55.40 45.96
C PHE A 5 -47.03 -56.07 44.75
N HIS A 6 -47.89 -56.61 43.88
CA HIS A 6 -47.72 -56.62 42.43
C HIS A 6 -47.26 -55.23 41.92
N LYS A 7 -46.00 -55.09 41.51
CA LYS A 7 -45.67 -54.09 40.49
C LYS A 7 -46.23 -54.63 39.18
N LYS A 8 -47.31 -54.02 38.68
CA LYS A 8 -47.68 -54.15 37.26
C LYS A 8 -46.43 -53.86 36.45
N ALA A 9 -46.08 -54.72 35.49
CA ALA A 9 -45.08 -54.38 34.49
C ALA A 9 -45.47 -53.03 33.87
N THR A 10 -44.65 -52.00 34.08
CA THR A 10 -44.85 -50.70 33.44
C THR A 10 -44.74 -50.92 31.94
N SER A 11 -45.72 -50.43 31.18
CA SER A 11 -45.72 -50.64 29.73
C SER A 11 -44.53 -49.91 29.08
N ASN A 12 -44.03 -50.40 27.93
CA ASN A 12 -42.98 -49.70 27.16
C ASN A 12 -43.31 -48.21 26.94
N LYS A 13 -44.60 -47.89 26.82
CA LYS A 13 -45.13 -46.52 26.71
C LYS A 13 -44.86 -45.65 27.94
N GLU A 14 -44.97 -46.21 29.14
CA GLU A 14 -44.74 -45.49 30.40
C GLU A 14 -43.25 -45.27 30.67
N GLU A 15 -42.41 -46.28 30.39
CA GLU A 15 -40.94 -46.18 30.48
C GLU A 15 -40.39 -45.13 29.48
N ALA A 16 -40.80 -45.21 28.21
CA ALA A 16 -40.43 -44.25 27.18
C ALA A 16 -40.79 -42.81 27.59
N ARG A 17 -42.02 -42.60 28.08
CA ARG A 17 -42.49 -41.28 28.52
C ARG A 17 -41.70 -40.76 29.72
N ARG A 18 -41.35 -41.63 30.66
CA ARG A 18 -40.55 -41.27 31.84
C ARG A 18 -39.15 -40.81 31.46
N PHE A 19 -38.43 -41.56 30.63
CA PHE A 19 -37.08 -41.20 30.20
C PHE A 19 -37.07 -39.97 29.28
N TYR A 20 -38.04 -39.87 28.36
CA TYR A 20 -38.17 -38.70 27.49
C TYR A 20 -38.38 -37.41 28.30
N ASN A 21 -39.28 -37.43 29.29
CA ASN A 21 -39.52 -36.26 30.16
C ASN A 21 -38.31 -35.90 31.02
N ALA A 22 -37.47 -36.88 31.37
CA ALA A 22 -36.19 -36.64 32.05
C ALA A 22 -35.08 -36.13 31.11
N LYS A 23 -35.38 -35.94 29.80
CA LYS A 23 -34.41 -35.61 28.74
C LYS A 23 -33.29 -36.66 28.58
N ASP A 24 -33.49 -37.88 29.07
CA ASP A 24 -32.57 -39.02 28.91
C ASP A 24 -32.94 -39.77 27.62
N TYR A 25 -32.59 -39.16 26.49
CA TYR A 25 -33.02 -39.63 25.17
C TYR A 25 -32.42 -40.99 24.79
N GLU A 26 -31.19 -41.30 25.24
CA GLU A 26 -30.54 -42.59 24.99
C GLU A 26 -31.32 -43.75 25.63
N LYS A 27 -31.89 -43.54 26.82
CA LYS A 27 -32.72 -44.56 27.47
C LYS A 27 -34.15 -44.59 26.96
N ALA A 28 -34.68 -43.47 26.44
CA ALA A 28 -36.03 -43.41 25.91
C ALA A 28 -36.19 -44.10 24.55
N GLU A 29 -35.18 -44.01 23.68
CA GLU A 29 -35.20 -44.50 22.29
C GLU A 29 -35.47 -46.02 22.17
N PRO A 30 -34.81 -46.92 22.93
CA PRO A 30 -35.05 -48.37 22.80
C PRO A 30 -36.48 -48.80 23.11
N PHE A 31 -37.17 -48.13 24.04
CA PHE A 31 -38.57 -48.42 24.36
C PHE A 31 -39.52 -47.95 23.25
N LEU A 32 -39.23 -46.82 22.62
CA LEU A 32 -40.00 -46.31 21.48
C LEU A 32 -39.81 -47.21 20.24
N ASP A 33 -38.58 -47.68 20.00
CA ASP A 33 -38.28 -48.63 18.93
C ASP A 33 -38.97 -49.98 19.16
N ALA A 34 -38.98 -50.49 20.40
CA ALA A 34 -39.70 -51.71 20.75
C ALA A 34 -41.21 -51.59 20.46
N MET A 35 -41.82 -50.45 20.79
CA MET A 35 -43.22 -50.18 20.46
C MET A 35 -43.47 -50.15 18.95
N LEU A 36 -42.58 -49.54 18.16
CA LEU A 36 -42.71 -49.50 16.69
C LEU A 36 -42.41 -50.85 16.02
N LYS A 37 -41.68 -51.74 16.68
CA LYS A 37 -41.52 -53.14 16.24
C LYS A 37 -42.79 -53.96 16.47
N GLU A 38 -43.47 -53.75 17.60
CA GLU A 38 -44.74 -54.43 17.92
C GLU A 38 -45.91 -53.89 17.08
N ASN A 39 -45.96 -52.56 16.89
CA ASN A 39 -46.95 -51.90 16.04
C ASN A 39 -46.28 -50.78 15.20
N PRO A 40 -45.93 -51.07 13.94
CA PRO A 40 -45.30 -50.10 13.04
C PRO A 40 -46.11 -48.84 12.73
N ASN A 41 -47.42 -48.83 13.04
CA ASN A 41 -48.33 -47.71 12.82
C ASN A 41 -48.73 -47.00 14.13
N ASP A 42 -48.03 -47.24 15.25
CA ASP A 42 -48.28 -46.51 16.51
C ASP A 42 -47.90 -45.02 16.37
N ALA A 43 -48.93 -44.19 16.16
CA ALA A 43 -48.78 -42.74 15.95
C ALA A 43 -48.16 -42.01 17.15
N TRP A 44 -48.34 -42.52 18.38
CA TRP A 44 -47.76 -41.90 19.57
C TRP A 44 -46.25 -42.18 19.64
N ALA A 45 -45.84 -43.43 19.40
CA ALA A 45 -44.42 -43.80 19.40
C ALA A 45 -43.65 -43.07 18.29
N MET A 46 -44.23 -42.95 17.07
CA MET A 46 -43.64 -42.18 15.97
C MET A 46 -43.47 -40.69 16.31
N ASP A 47 -44.48 -40.05 16.93
CA ASP A 47 -44.43 -38.62 17.30
C ASP A 47 -43.44 -38.34 18.46
N VAL A 48 -43.30 -39.24 19.42
CA VAL A 48 -42.32 -39.06 20.51
C VAL A 48 -40.90 -39.31 20.01
N LEU A 49 -40.68 -40.34 19.19
CA LEU A 49 -39.37 -40.66 18.63
C LEU A 49 -38.89 -39.60 17.64
N SER A 50 -39.77 -39.04 16.81
CA SER A 50 -39.41 -37.95 15.91
C SER A 50 -38.96 -36.68 16.66
N ARG A 51 -39.63 -36.34 17.76
CA ARG A 51 -39.22 -35.22 18.63
C ARG A 51 -37.87 -35.48 19.30
N LEU A 52 -37.60 -36.73 19.69
CA LEU A 52 -36.29 -37.15 20.18
C LEU A 52 -35.22 -36.93 19.11
N TYR A 53 -35.47 -37.35 17.87
CA TYR A 53 -34.57 -37.11 16.74
C TYR A 53 -34.34 -35.64 16.46
N MET A 54 -35.37 -34.80 16.54
CA MET A 54 -35.21 -33.35 16.43
C MET A 54 -34.32 -32.77 17.54
N ASN A 55 -34.47 -33.23 18.79
CA ASN A 55 -33.67 -32.76 19.93
C ASN A 55 -32.21 -33.24 19.89
N THR A 56 -31.94 -34.35 19.20
CA THR A 56 -30.60 -34.93 19.05
C THR A 56 -29.93 -34.55 17.72
N GLY A 57 -30.55 -33.68 16.91
CA GLY A 57 -30.00 -33.22 15.62
C GLY A 57 -30.19 -34.18 14.44
N ARG A 58 -30.86 -35.33 14.65
CA ARG A 58 -31.16 -36.35 13.63
C ARG A 58 -32.39 -35.97 12.78
N HIS A 59 -32.38 -34.76 12.23
CA HIS A 59 -33.53 -34.17 11.54
C HIS A 59 -34.06 -34.97 10.33
N PRO A 60 -33.23 -35.60 9.47
CA PRO A 60 -33.75 -36.41 8.36
C PRO A 60 -34.58 -37.61 8.84
N ASN A 61 -34.13 -38.29 9.90
CA ASN A 61 -34.85 -39.42 10.49
C ASN A 61 -36.18 -38.97 11.10
N ALA A 62 -36.21 -37.76 11.68
CA ALA A 62 -37.43 -37.16 12.21
C ALA A 62 -38.47 -36.90 11.10
N VAL A 63 -38.03 -36.40 9.93
CA VAL A 63 -38.91 -36.17 8.77
C VAL A 63 -39.57 -37.47 8.33
N VAL A 64 -38.82 -38.56 8.17
CA VAL A 64 -39.36 -39.86 7.75
C VAL A 64 -40.44 -40.37 8.71
N LEU A 65 -40.18 -40.29 10.02
CA LEU A 65 -41.14 -40.72 11.04
C LEU A 65 -42.37 -39.83 11.09
N LEU A 66 -42.21 -38.51 10.96
CA LEU A 66 -43.32 -37.56 10.96
C LEU A 66 -44.20 -37.71 9.72
N SER A 67 -43.63 -37.90 8.52
CA SER A 67 -44.39 -38.16 7.30
C SER A 67 -45.20 -39.46 7.40
N ARG A 68 -44.66 -40.50 8.04
CA ARG A 68 -45.40 -41.73 8.36
C ARG A 68 -46.51 -41.50 9.38
N ALA A 69 -46.24 -40.73 10.43
CA ALA A 69 -47.25 -40.39 11.44
C ALA A 69 -48.41 -39.57 10.83
N LEU A 70 -48.10 -38.68 9.88
CA LEU A 70 -49.08 -37.86 9.18
C LEU A 70 -50.08 -38.71 8.36
N GLN A 71 -49.63 -39.83 7.79
CA GLN A 71 -50.52 -40.78 7.08
C GLN A 71 -51.53 -41.47 8.00
N GLN A 72 -51.20 -41.62 9.29
CA GLN A 72 -52.07 -42.23 10.30
C GLN A 72 -52.97 -41.21 11.00
N ARG A 73 -52.49 -39.97 11.11
CA ARG A 73 -53.13 -38.86 11.83
C ARG A 73 -52.85 -37.56 11.08
N SER A 74 -53.85 -37.07 10.34
CA SER A 74 -53.74 -35.76 9.71
C SER A 74 -53.88 -34.68 10.77
N GLU A 75 -52.75 -34.06 11.14
CA GLU A 75 -52.73 -32.96 12.09
C GLU A 75 -51.82 -31.80 11.66
N PRO A 76 -52.30 -30.54 11.75
CA PRO A 76 -51.51 -29.37 11.39
C PRO A 76 -50.20 -29.21 12.16
N GLU A 77 -50.11 -29.75 13.38
CA GLU A 77 -48.91 -29.66 14.22
C GLU A 77 -47.80 -30.62 13.74
N LEU A 78 -48.17 -31.76 13.13
CA LEU A 78 -47.20 -32.66 12.50
C LEU A 78 -46.59 -32.02 11.25
N LEU A 79 -47.41 -31.35 10.43
CA LEU A 79 -46.95 -30.57 9.28
C LEU A 79 -45.91 -29.50 9.70
N ARG A 80 -46.20 -28.70 10.73
CA ARG A 80 -45.26 -27.70 11.27
C ARG A 80 -43.93 -28.30 11.70
N ARG A 81 -43.93 -29.49 12.30
CA ARG A 81 -42.71 -30.21 12.71
C ARG A 81 -41.93 -30.75 11.52
N ILE A 82 -42.60 -31.28 10.49
CA ILE A 82 -41.98 -31.74 9.24
C ILE A 82 -41.25 -30.58 8.58
N ILE A 83 -41.94 -29.45 8.40
CA ILE A 83 -41.37 -28.23 7.83
C ILE A 83 -40.14 -27.79 8.65
N LYS A 84 -40.25 -27.74 9.98
CA LYS A 84 -39.16 -27.31 10.86
C LYS A 84 -37.92 -28.22 10.78
N ALA A 85 -38.13 -29.54 10.71
CA ALA A 85 -37.06 -30.52 10.57
C ALA A 85 -36.46 -30.49 9.15
N GLY A 86 -37.31 -30.38 8.12
CA GLY A 86 -36.90 -30.25 6.72
C GLY A 86 -36.04 -29.02 6.47
N CYS A 87 -36.38 -27.86 7.06
CA CYS A 87 -35.54 -26.66 7.01
C CYS A 87 -34.15 -26.91 7.61
N ASN A 88 -34.07 -27.56 8.78
CA ASN A 88 -32.78 -27.91 9.40
C ASN A 88 -31.97 -28.89 8.57
N SER A 89 -32.64 -29.76 7.80
CA SER A 89 -32.02 -30.72 6.90
C SER A 89 -31.83 -30.21 5.47
N LYS A 90 -32.20 -28.95 5.17
CA LYS A 90 -32.18 -28.35 3.84
C LYS A 90 -32.93 -29.15 2.77
N LEU A 91 -34.04 -29.79 3.14
CA LEU A 91 -34.88 -30.58 2.24
C LEU A 91 -35.99 -29.71 1.64
N LEU A 92 -35.68 -28.99 0.54
CA LEU A 92 -36.60 -28.03 -0.07
C LEU A 92 -37.94 -28.68 -0.48
N ASP A 93 -37.90 -29.80 -1.19
CA ASP A 93 -39.11 -30.42 -1.75
C ASP A 93 -40.09 -30.84 -0.64
N VAL A 94 -39.56 -31.47 0.41
CA VAL A 94 -40.34 -31.85 1.59
C VAL A 94 -40.95 -30.62 2.25
N VAL A 95 -40.17 -29.54 2.39
CA VAL A 95 -40.65 -28.32 3.05
C VAL A 95 -41.80 -27.68 2.26
N ILE A 96 -41.64 -27.50 0.95
CA ILE A 96 -42.65 -26.84 0.12
C ILE A 96 -43.93 -27.69 0.02
N GLU A 97 -43.80 -29.00 -0.23
CA GLU A 97 -44.95 -29.93 -0.32
C GLU A 97 -45.83 -29.87 0.95
N HIS A 98 -45.22 -29.84 2.13
CA HIS A 98 -45.96 -29.82 3.39
C HIS A 98 -46.39 -28.39 3.80
N ALA A 99 -45.68 -27.36 3.35
CA ALA A 99 -46.02 -25.96 3.57
C ALA A 99 -47.27 -25.52 2.79
N GLU A 100 -47.48 -26.08 1.59
CA GLU A 100 -48.67 -25.84 0.75
C GLU A 100 -49.95 -26.44 1.36
N LEU A 101 -49.81 -27.48 2.19
CA LEU A 101 -50.93 -28.15 2.89
C LEU A 101 -51.30 -27.49 4.22
N LEU A 102 -50.51 -26.52 4.68
CA LEU A 102 -50.68 -25.92 5.99
C LEU A 102 -51.56 -24.67 5.92
N ASP A 103 -52.56 -24.60 6.82
CA ASP A 103 -53.26 -23.36 7.11
C ASP A 103 -52.41 -22.48 8.06
N TRP A 104 -51.84 -21.41 7.50
CA TRP A 104 -50.85 -20.54 8.14
C TRP A 104 -51.51 -19.53 9.08
N LYS A 105 -51.03 -19.49 10.33
CA LYS A 105 -51.53 -18.58 11.38
C LYS A 105 -50.50 -17.49 11.69
N VAL A 106 -50.94 -16.41 12.33
CA VAL A 106 -50.06 -15.31 12.78
C VAL A 106 -48.90 -15.79 13.67
N ASP A 107 -49.11 -16.86 14.44
CA ASP A 107 -48.07 -17.44 15.31
C ASP A 107 -47.01 -18.27 14.53
N ASP A 108 -47.21 -18.51 13.23
CA ASP A 108 -46.30 -19.31 12.39
C ASP A 108 -45.20 -18.49 11.71
N GLU A 109 -45.14 -17.17 11.90
CA GLU A 109 -44.15 -16.31 11.24
C GLU A 109 -42.69 -16.69 11.55
N ASP A 110 -42.42 -17.29 12.72
CA ASP A 110 -41.09 -17.83 13.04
C ASP A 110 -40.73 -19.05 12.16
N LEU A 111 -41.73 -19.85 11.77
CA LEU A 111 -41.55 -20.97 10.85
C LEU A 111 -41.39 -20.46 9.41
N LEU A 112 -42.13 -19.41 9.02
CA LEU A 112 -41.98 -18.74 7.73
C LEU A 112 -40.60 -18.10 7.58
N LEU A 113 -40.12 -17.38 8.61
CA LEU A 113 -38.76 -16.85 8.64
C LEU A 113 -37.73 -17.96 8.45
N LYS A 114 -37.95 -19.13 9.06
CA LYS A 114 -37.04 -20.25 8.92
C LYS A 114 -37.02 -20.84 7.51
N ILE A 115 -38.17 -20.94 6.83
CA ILE A 115 -38.25 -21.33 5.41
C ILE A 115 -37.48 -20.32 4.57
N TYR A 116 -37.75 -19.04 4.79
CA TYR A 116 -37.10 -17.93 4.10
C TYR A 116 -35.57 -17.99 4.26
N ASP A 117 -35.06 -18.05 5.48
CA ASP A 117 -33.61 -18.12 5.77
C ASP A 117 -32.94 -19.36 5.17
N SER A 118 -33.69 -20.46 5.03
CA SER A 118 -33.15 -21.74 4.55
C SER A 118 -33.08 -21.83 3.03
N PHE A 119 -34.01 -21.18 2.32
CA PHE A 119 -34.23 -21.45 0.90
C PHE A 119 -34.39 -20.21 0.01
N TRP A 120 -34.57 -19.00 0.52
CA TRP A 120 -34.67 -17.80 -0.33
C TRP A 120 -33.33 -17.47 -1.00
N PRO A 121 -33.28 -17.08 -2.30
CA PRO A 121 -34.38 -16.81 -3.23
C PRO A 121 -34.64 -17.96 -4.22
N ASN A 122 -34.59 -19.23 -3.78
CA ASN A 122 -34.88 -20.36 -4.67
C ASN A 122 -36.26 -20.20 -5.34
N GLU A 123 -36.34 -20.46 -6.64
CA GLU A 123 -37.53 -20.25 -7.47
C GLU A 123 -38.81 -20.86 -6.86
N ARG A 124 -38.76 -22.09 -6.33
CA ARG A 124 -39.95 -22.72 -5.71
C ARG A 124 -40.36 -22.04 -4.40
N CYS A 125 -39.38 -21.57 -3.62
CA CYS A 125 -39.62 -20.81 -2.39
C CYS A 125 -40.25 -19.44 -2.71
N VAL A 126 -39.76 -18.77 -3.76
CA VAL A 126 -40.32 -17.51 -4.26
C VAL A 126 -41.76 -17.72 -4.73
N ILE A 127 -42.02 -18.76 -5.53
CA ILE A 127 -43.36 -19.13 -6.01
C ILE A 127 -44.30 -19.36 -4.82
N PHE A 128 -43.87 -20.13 -3.82
CA PHE A 128 -44.63 -20.39 -2.59
C PHE A 128 -45.05 -19.09 -1.91
N PHE A 129 -44.11 -18.18 -1.59
CA PHE A 129 -44.46 -16.92 -0.92
C PHE A 129 -45.36 -15.99 -1.75
N GLN A 130 -45.35 -16.11 -3.07
CA GLN A 130 -46.16 -15.27 -3.96
C GLN A 130 -47.57 -15.78 -4.19
N HIS A 131 -47.70 -17.07 -4.47
CA HIS A 131 -48.93 -17.67 -4.99
C HIS A 131 -49.81 -18.28 -3.89
N THR A 132 -49.26 -18.45 -2.68
CA THR A 132 -50.07 -18.74 -1.50
C THR A 132 -50.92 -17.53 -1.15
N ASP A 133 -52.21 -17.78 -0.89
CA ASP A 133 -53.12 -16.77 -0.35
C ASP A 133 -52.88 -16.64 1.15
N TRP A 134 -52.43 -15.47 1.59
CA TRP A 134 -52.00 -15.22 2.96
C TRP A 134 -53.06 -14.43 3.72
N ASP A 135 -53.30 -14.76 5.00
CA ASP A 135 -54.12 -13.94 5.90
C ASP A 135 -53.59 -12.48 5.86
N PRO A 136 -54.43 -11.47 5.58
CA PRO A 136 -54.02 -10.06 5.57
C PRO A 136 -53.37 -9.57 6.87
N LYS A 137 -53.54 -10.28 7.99
CA LYS A 137 -52.87 -10.01 9.27
C LYS A 137 -51.41 -10.47 9.33
N LEU A 138 -50.96 -11.33 8.41
CA LEU A 138 -49.57 -11.78 8.26
C LEU A 138 -48.76 -10.72 7.50
N GLN A 139 -48.15 -9.81 8.23
CA GLN A 139 -47.35 -8.73 7.65
C GLN A 139 -46.05 -9.26 7.02
N PHE A 140 -45.49 -10.36 7.54
CA PHE A 140 -44.26 -11.00 7.06
C PHE A 140 -44.20 -11.14 5.54
N THR A 141 -45.26 -11.71 4.94
CA THR A 141 -45.30 -12.04 3.51
C THR A 141 -45.52 -10.82 2.63
N SER A 142 -46.12 -9.76 3.19
CA SER A 142 -46.29 -8.48 2.52
C SER A 142 -44.96 -7.76 2.33
N TYR A 143 -44.05 -7.83 3.31
CA TYR A 143 -42.68 -7.32 3.15
C TYR A 143 -41.89 -8.11 2.12
N LEU A 144 -42.04 -9.44 2.06
CA LEU A 144 -41.38 -10.27 1.03
C LEU A 144 -41.87 -9.94 -0.39
N LYS A 145 -43.16 -9.67 -0.56
CA LYS A 145 -43.71 -9.22 -1.86
C LYS A 145 -43.09 -7.89 -2.27
N ALA A 146 -42.86 -6.96 -1.34
CA ALA A 146 -42.15 -5.72 -1.65
C ALA A 146 -40.67 -5.94 -1.99
N GLU A 147 -39.97 -6.86 -1.30
CA GLU A 147 -38.59 -7.25 -1.65
C GLU A 147 -38.52 -7.77 -3.09
N TYR A 148 -39.46 -8.63 -3.47
CA TYR A 148 -39.54 -9.19 -4.81
C TYR A 148 -39.81 -8.14 -5.90
N LEU A 149 -40.77 -7.22 -5.67
CA LEU A 149 -41.04 -6.11 -6.60
C LEU A 149 -39.78 -5.28 -6.83
N PHE A 150 -39.01 -5.03 -5.78
CA PHE A 150 -37.74 -4.32 -5.89
C PHE A 150 -36.67 -5.12 -6.66
N GLU A 151 -36.52 -6.41 -6.39
CA GLU A 151 -35.60 -7.28 -7.13
C GLU A 151 -35.92 -7.34 -8.63
N ASN A 152 -37.20 -7.15 -9.01
CA ASN A 152 -37.65 -7.06 -10.40
C ASN A 152 -37.58 -5.65 -11.01
N GLY A 153 -37.08 -4.65 -10.28
CA GLY A 153 -36.91 -3.27 -10.75
C GLY A 153 -38.16 -2.38 -10.60
N GLU A 154 -39.25 -2.88 -10.02
CA GLU A 154 -40.49 -2.13 -9.73
C GLU A 154 -40.36 -1.34 -8.41
N THR A 155 -39.38 -0.45 -8.35
CA THR A 155 -38.97 0.24 -7.10
C THR A 155 -40.09 1.13 -6.52
N ASP A 156 -40.86 1.82 -7.36
CA ASP A 156 -41.95 2.69 -6.90
C ASP A 156 -43.11 1.87 -6.32
N ALA A 157 -43.46 0.75 -6.96
CA ALA A 157 -44.49 -0.16 -6.47
C ALA A 157 -44.08 -0.81 -5.15
N ALA A 158 -42.81 -1.24 -5.02
CA ALA A 158 -42.25 -1.76 -3.78
C ALA A 158 -42.32 -0.71 -2.66
N ASN A 159 -41.92 0.53 -2.94
CA ASN A 159 -41.96 1.63 -1.97
C ASN A 159 -43.38 1.97 -1.50
N ASP A 160 -44.34 2.01 -2.41
CA ASP A 160 -45.74 2.28 -2.07
C ASP A 160 -46.40 1.14 -1.30
N MET A 161 -46.04 -0.11 -1.61
CA MET A 161 -46.46 -1.28 -0.83
C MET A 161 -45.92 -1.21 0.60
N VAL A 162 -44.62 -0.93 0.77
CA VAL A 162 -44.01 -0.76 2.10
C VAL A 162 -44.67 0.37 2.89
N LYS A 163 -44.95 1.53 2.26
CA LYS A 163 -45.68 2.63 2.93
C LYS A 163 -47.06 2.19 3.46
N LYS A 164 -47.79 1.35 2.72
CA LYS A 164 -49.12 0.86 3.13
C LYS A 164 -49.04 -0.16 4.27
N ILE A 165 -48.06 -1.05 4.25
CA ILE A 165 -47.86 -2.08 5.28
C ILE A 165 -47.49 -1.46 6.63
N ILE A 166 -46.65 -0.42 6.61
CA ILE A 166 -46.12 0.25 7.81
C ILE A 166 -47.19 0.95 8.66
N ALA A 167 -48.39 1.23 8.11
CA ALA A 167 -49.48 1.82 8.88
C ALA A 167 -50.01 0.92 10.02
N VAL A 168 -49.57 -0.33 10.09
CA VAL A 168 -49.99 -1.31 11.10
C VAL A 168 -48.80 -1.74 11.97
N PRO A 169 -48.86 -1.63 13.32
CA PRO A 169 -47.75 -1.96 14.20
C PRO A 169 -47.26 -3.41 14.07
N ILE A 170 -45.94 -3.61 13.96
CA ILE A 170 -45.32 -4.94 13.93
C ILE A 170 -45.33 -5.54 15.34
N LYS A 171 -46.03 -6.68 15.52
CA LYS A 171 -46.12 -7.36 16.83
C LYS A 171 -45.11 -8.51 17.00
N ASN A 172 -44.63 -9.08 15.90
CA ASN A 172 -43.77 -10.27 15.88
C ASN A 172 -42.33 -9.91 15.49
N GLU A 173 -41.36 -10.50 16.18
CA GLU A 173 -39.93 -10.32 15.94
C GLU A 173 -39.51 -10.84 14.55
N ALA A 174 -40.13 -11.91 14.04
CA ALA A 174 -39.83 -12.46 12.73
C ALA A 174 -40.17 -11.47 11.60
N THR A 175 -41.36 -10.87 11.67
CA THR A 175 -41.77 -9.80 10.76
C THR A 175 -40.84 -8.59 10.86
N LEU A 176 -40.43 -8.19 12.07
CA LEU A 176 -39.49 -7.07 12.24
C LEU A 176 -38.17 -7.31 11.50
N ILE A 177 -37.59 -8.51 11.58
CA ILE A 177 -36.31 -8.83 10.92
C ILE A 177 -36.41 -8.67 9.41
N VAL A 178 -37.49 -9.21 8.81
CA VAL A 178 -37.72 -9.09 7.37
C VAL A 178 -38.01 -7.64 7.00
N ALA A 179 -38.85 -6.95 7.76
CA ALA A 179 -39.15 -5.54 7.51
C ALA A 179 -37.90 -4.66 7.51
N LEU A 180 -36.99 -4.87 8.47
CA LEU A 180 -35.69 -4.19 8.52
C LEU A 180 -34.85 -4.51 7.30
N LYS A 181 -34.75 -5.79 6.92
CA LYS A 181 -34.02 -6.21 5.71
C LYS A 181 -34.56 -5.52 4.46
N VAL A 182 -35.87 -5.57 4.25
CA VAL A 182 -36.52 -5.01 3.07
C VAL A 182 -36.39 -3.49 3.03
N CYS A 183 -36.62 -2.79 4.14
CA CYS A 183 -36.46 -1.34 4.19
C CYS A 183 -35.03 -0.91 3.88
N GLU A 184 -34.03 -1.62 4.39
CA GLU A 184 -32.62 -1.33 4.10
C GLU A 184 -32.25 -1.64 2.65
N SER A 185 -32.72 -2.77 2.08
CA SER A 185 -32.54 -3.10 0.65
C SER A 185 -33.13 -2.02 -0.27
N LEU A 186 -34.24 -1.40 0.15
CA LEU A 186 -34.91 -0.29 -0.55
C LEU A 186 -34.26 1.08 -0.31
N GLY A 187 -33.19 1.18 0.49
CA GLY A 187 -32.54 2.45 0.85
C GLY A 187 -33.34 3.33 1.83
N LEU A 188 -34.33 2.76 2.54
CA LEU A 188 -35.21 3.45 3.48
C LEU A 188 -34.66 3.41 4.93
N GLN A 189 -33.40 3.81 5.14
CA GLN A 189 -32.71 3.66 6.43
C GLN A 189 -33.48 4.29 7.61
N LYS A 190 -33.89 5.56 7.48
CA LYS A 190 -34.65 6.28 8.52
C LYS A 190 -35.94 5.55 8.93
N ARG A 191 -36.55 4.80 8.00
CA ARG A 191 -37.77 4.04 8.27
C ARG A 191 -37.47 2.71 8.94
N ALA A 192 -36.39 2.03 8.55
CA ALA A 192 -35.93 0.83 9.23
C ALA A 192 -35.65 1.13 10.71
N ASP A 193 -35.07 2.28 11.02
CA ASP A 193 -34.81 2.70 12.40
C ASP A 193 -36.10 3.04 13.15
N ALA A 194 -37.02 3.77 12.52
CA ALA A 194 -38.34 4.04 13.11
C ALA A 194 -39.15 2.77 13.44
N LEU A 195 -39.14 1.77 12.54
CA LEU A 195 -39.82 0.48 12.76
C LEU A 195 -39.22 -0.29 13.94
N PHE A 196 -37.90 -0.23 14.09
CA PHE A 196 -37.21 -0.82 15.23
C PHE A 196 -37.64 -0.15 16.54
N ASP A 197 -37.61 1.19 16.58
CA ASP A 197 -37.98 1.98 17.76
C ASP A 197 -39.45 1.79 18.14
N GLU A 198 -40.36 1.74 17.17
CA GLU A 198 -41.80 1.51 17.41
C GLU A 198 -42.07 0.12 17.98
N HIS A 199 -41.41 -0.92 17.48
CA HIS A 199 -41.50 -2.25 18.07
C HIS A 199 -40.97 -2.23 19.51
N PHE A 200 -39.91 -1.47 19.76
CA PHE A 200 -39.30 -1.32 21.08
C PHE A 200 -40.14 -0.53 22.09
N LYS A 201 -41.03 0.37 21.63
CA LYS A 201 -41.98 1.09 22.50
C LYS A 201 -43.07 0.18 23.08
N THR A 202 -43.28 -1.00 22.51
CA THR A 202 -44.14 -2.01 23.14
C THR A 202 -43.39 -2.68 24.29
N ASP A 203 -44.03 -2.83 25.45
CA ASP A 203 -43.39 -3.35 26.67
C ASP A 203 -42.95 -4.82 26.48
N LEU A 204 -41.72 -5.01 25.98
CA LEU A 204 -41.12 -6.33 25.75
C LEU A 204 -40.57 -6.86 27.07
N ASN A 205 -41.12 -7.98 27.54
CA ASN A 205 -40.55 -8.67 28.69
C ASN A 205 -39.11 -9.18 28.40
N MET A 206 -38.36 -9.48 29.46
CA MET A 206 -36.96 -9.89 29.38
C MET A 206 -36.74 -11.16 28.56
N SER A 207 -37.71 -12.07 28.49
CA SER A 207 -37.62 -13.27 27.64
C SER A 207 -37.68 -12.90 26.15
N ARG A 208 -38.52 -11.94 25.78
CA ARG A 208 -38.64 -11.44 24.40
C ARG A 208 -37.43 -10.62 23.99
N LYS A 209 -36.90 -9.75 24.87
CA LYS A 209 -35.64 -9.02 24.61
C LYS A 209 -34.49 -9.98 24.26
N ARG A 210 -34.31 -11.06 25.04
CA ARG A 210 -33.31 -12.11 24.75
C ARG A 210 -33.53 -12.82 23.41
N SER A 211 -34.79 -13.14 23.08
CA SER A 211 -35.16 -13.75 21.80
C SER A 211 -34.80 -12.83 20.63
N LEU A 212 -35.23 -11.58 20.71
CA LEU A 212 -34.97 -10.55 19.70
C LEU A 212 -33.47 -10.33 19.48
N ALA A 213 -32.67 -10.20 20.54
CA ALA A 213 -31.21 -10.05 20.42
C ALA A 213 -30.58 -11.21 19.63
N LYS A 214 -30.96 -12.46 19.93
CA LYS A 214 -30.47 -13.65 19.21
C LYS A 214 -30.89 -13.66 17.75
N LYS A 215 -32.16 -13.33 17.49
CA LYS A 215 -32.70 -13.28 16.13
C LYS A 215 -32.00 -12.21 15.27
N LEU A 216 -31.79 -11.01 15.82
CA LEU A 216 -31.02 -9.95 15.15
C LEU A 216 -29.57 -10.36 14.85
N ARG A 217 -28.91 -11.10 15.76
CA ARG A 217 -27.59 -11.70 15.51
C ARG A 217 -27.63 -12.66 14.32
N HIS A 218 -28.62 -13.55 14.26
CA HIS A 218 -28.76 -14.50 13.14
C HIS A 218 -29.00 -13.78 11.82
N ALA A 219 -29.78 -12.69 11.84
CA ALA A 219 -30.02 -11.80 10.71
C ALA A 219 -28.84 -10.86 10.38
N LYS A 220 -27.68 -11.00 11.06
CA LYS A 220 -26.47 -10.17 10.88
C LYS A 220 -26.67 -8.66 11.16
N ARG A 221 -27.68 -8.30 11.95
CA ARG A 221 -27.93 -6.92 12.43
C ARG A 221 -27.21 -6.70 13.75
N TYR A 222 -25.87 -6.66 13.69
CA TYR A 222 -25.04 -6.76 14.89
C TYR A 222 -25.19 -5.58 15.85
N GLU A 223 -25.26 -4.34 15.35
CA GLU A 223 -25.44 -3.13 16.19
C GLU A 223 -26.76 -3.17 16.97
N LYS A 224 -27.87 -3.39 16.28
CA LYS A 224 -29.21 -3.53 16.89
C LYS A 224 -29.24 -4.70 17.89
N SER A 225 -28.61 -5.82 17.56
CA SER A 225 -28.50 -6.99 18.45
C SER A 225 -27.75 -6.68 19.75
N ILE A 226 -26.63 -5.94 19.67
CA ILE A 226 -25.86 -5.48 20.84
C ILE A 226 -26.71 -4.53 21.68
N HIS A 227 -27.39 -3.56 21.06
CA HIS A 227 -28.25 -2.62 21.77
C HIS A 227 -29.32 -3.33 22.61
N VAL A 228 -30.04 -4.29 22.03
CA VAL A 228 -31.03 -5.09 22.78
C VAL A 228 -30.38 -5.89 23.91
N ALA A 229 -29.21 -6.49 23.66
CA ALA A 229 -28.50 -7.27 24.66
C ALA A 229 -28.02 -6.40 25.84
N GLN A 230 -27.56 -5.17 25.59
CA GLN A 230 -27.15 -4.22 26.63
C GLN A 230 -28.32 -3.84 27.54
N LEU A 231 -29.52 -3.59 26.98
CA LEU A 231 -30.71 -3.32 27.78
C LEU A 231 -31.09 -4.48 28.69
N VAL A 232 -30.84 -5.73 28.29
CA VAL A 232 -31.01 -6.89 29.18
C VAL A 232 -29.96 -6.89 30.27
N LEU A 233 -28.71 -6.54 29.94
CA LEU A 233 -27.58 -6.50 30.88
C LEU A 233 -27.65 -5.31 31.87
N GLU A 234 -28.35 -4.24 31.55
CA GLU A 234 -28.61 -3.13 32.47
C GLU A 234 -29.48 -3.56 33.67
N GLU A 235 -30.47 -4.44 33.41
CA GLU A 235 -31.36 -4.98 34.44
C GLU A 235 -30.83 -6.30 35.05
N GLU A 236 -30.19 -7.16 34.24
CA GLU A 236 -29.63 -8.46 34.63
C GLU A 236 -28.13 -8.56 34.21
N PRO A 237 -27.20 -7.89 34.94
CA PRO A 237 -25.79 -7.78 34.54
C PRO A 237 -25.01 -9.09 34.46
N ASP A 238 -25.49 -10.16 35.10
CA ASP A 238 -24.85 -11.47 35.17
C ASP A 238 -25.42 -12.50 34.17
N ASP A 239 -26.28 -12.05 33.24
CA ASP A 239 -26.84 -12.88 32.17
C ASP A 239 -25.74 -13.39 31.22
N GLU A 240 -25.33 -14.64 31.47
CA GLU A 240 -24.29 -15.32 30.70
C GLU A 240 -24.61 -15.40 29.20
N GLN A 241 -25.89 -15.54 28.82
CA GLN A 241 -26.28 -15.68 27.42
C GLN A 241 -26.09 -14.37 26.66
N MET A 242 -26.47 -13.25 27.28
CA MET A 242 -26.31 -11.93 26.66
C MET A 242 -24.86 -11.49 26.63
N LEU A 243 -24.09 -11.70 27.70
CA LEU A 243 -22.65 -11.43 27.70
C LEU A 243 -21.91 -12.27 26.64
N THR A 244 -22.26 -13.55 26.50
CA THR A 244 -21.69 -14.44 25.46
C THR A 244 -22.04 -13.97 24.04
N LEU A 245 -23.26 -13.47 23.85
CA LEU A 245 -23.72 -12.91 22.58
C LEU A 245 -22.94 -11.63 22.24
N VAL A 246 -22.82 -10.69 23.18
CA VAL A 246 -22.12 -9.41 22.98
C VAL A 246 -20.64 -9.66 22.64
N THR A 247 -19.95 -10.50 23.41
CA THR A 247 -18.55 -10.88 23.11
C THR A 247 -18.37 -11.51 21.72
N GLU A 248 -19.41 -12.16 21.18
CA GLU A 248 -19.36 -12.76 19.84
C GLU A 248 -19.41 -11.74 18.70
N ILE A 249 -20.30 -10.75 18.83
CA ILE A 249 -20.68 -9.89 17.71
C ILE A 249 -20.12 -8.47 17.81
N ALA A 250 -19.55 -8.07 18.94
CA ALA A 250 -18.95 -6.76 19.17
C ALA A 250 -17.99 -6.31 18.06
N THR A 251 -17.07 -7.16 17.64
CA THR A 251 -16.13 -6.84 16.55
C THR A 251 -16.81 -6.72 15.19
N LYS A 252 -17.97 -7.36 14.99
CA LYS A 252 -18.72 -7.29 13.73
C LYS A 252 -19.65 -6.08 13.67
N ALA A 253 -19.96 -5.49 14.82
CA ALA A 253 -20.75 -4.27 14.97
C ALA A 253 -19.86 -3.01 15.12
N ASP A 254 -18.56 -3.12 14.79
CA ASP A 254 -17.57 -2.06 14.99
C ASP A 254 -17.55 -1.45 16.41
N SER A 255 -17.90 -2.26 17.42
CA SER A 255 -18.02 -1.84 18.83
C SER A 255 -17.12 -2.70 19.74
N PRO A 256 -15.79 -2.74 19.51
CA PRO A 256 -14.90 -3.67 20.20
C PRO A 256 -14.79 -3.41 21.72
N SER A 257 -14.95 -2.17 22.17
CA SER A 257 -14.93 -1.78 23.59
C SER A 257 -16.02 -2.51 24.40
N VAL A 258 -17.24 -2.56 23.87
CA VAL A 258 -18.39 -3.24 24.49
C VAL A 258 -18.12 -4.75 24.61
N GLY A 259 -17.48 -5.33 23.60
CA GLY A 259 -17.07 -6.75 23.63
C GLY A 259 -16.03 -7.04 24.70
N ILE A 260 -15.10 -6.13 24.94
CA ILE A 260 -14.06 -6.24 25.98
C ILE A 260 -14.68 -6.14 27.37
N GLU A 261 -15.58 -5.19 27.59
CA GLU A 261 -16.30 -5.03 28.86
C GLU A 261 -17.16 -6.26 29.20
N ALA A 262 -17.91 -6.77 28.22
CA ALA A 262 -18.70 -7.98 28.40
C ALA A 262 -17.82 -9.20 28.72
N PHE A 263 -16.63 -9.29 28.12
CA PHE A 263 -15.66 -10.34 28.46
C PHE A 263 -15.15 -10.20 29.90
N HIS A 264 -14.77 -9.00 30.33
CA HIS A 264 -14.30 -8.78 31.70
C HIS A 264 -15.37 -9.13 32.73
N THR A 265 -16.64 -8.81 32.44
CA THR A 265 -17.76 -9.22 33.27
C THR A 265 -17.87 -10.75 33.35
N LEU A 266 -17.83 -11.45 32.21
CA LEU A 266 -17.83 -12.93 32.19
C LEU A 266 -16.66 -13.57 32.94
N ASP A 267 -15.45 -13.00 32.81
CA ASP A 267 -14.24 -13.51 33.48
C ASP A 267 -14.33 -13.26 35.00
N SER A 268 -14.86 -12.11 35.43
CA SER A 268 -15.10 -11.82 36.85
C SER A 268 -16.11 -12.77 37.51
N LEU A 269 -17.09 -13.25 36.73
CA LEU A 269 -18.07 -14.25 37.18
C LEU A 269 -17.52 -15.69 37.17
N GLY A 270 -16.28 -15.91 36.71
CA GLY A 270 -15.70 -17.24 36.54
C GLY A 270 -16.35 -18.07 35.43
N LYS A 271 -17.10 -17.43 34.53
CA LYS A 271 -17.85 -18.07 33.42
C LYS A 271 -17.10 -18.00 32.08
N ALA A 272 -15.95 -17.32 32.02
CA ALA A 272 -15.14 -17.23 30.81
C ALA A 272 -14.56 -18.59 30.40
N LYS A 273 -14.60 -18.87 29.08
CA LYS A 273 -14.12 -20.10 28.44
C LYS A 273 -13.09 -19.72 27.38
N THR A 274 -12.31 -20.68 26.89
CA THR A 274 -11.26 -20.43 25.90
C THR A 274 -11.73 -19.65 24.66
N PHE A 275 -12.93 -19.92 24.16
CA PHE A 275 -13.47 -19.18 23.01
C PHE A 275 -13.85 -17.72 23.35
N HIS A 276 -14.25 -17.43 24.60
CA HIS A 276 -14.45 -16.06 25.09
C HIS A 276 -13.14 -15.29 25.08
N VAL A 277 -12.04 -15.90 25.55
CA VAL A 277 -10.70 -15.27 25.53
C VAL A 277 -10.23 -15.00 24.09
N ARG A 278 -10.49 -15.92 23.14
CA ARG A 278 -10.19 -15.67 21.71
C ARG A 278 -10.96 -14.48 21.15
N ARG A 279 -12.24 -14.31 21.54
CA ARG A 279 -13.08 -13.18 21.14
C ARG A 279 -12.59 -11.86 21.75
N TYR A 280 -12.22 -11.89 23.03
CA TYR A 280 -11.56 -10.76 23.70
C TYR A 280 -10.28 -10.34 22.99
N ALA A 281 -9.40 -11.29 22.63
CA ALA A 281 -8.20 -10.99 21.86
C ALA A 281 -8.54 -10.31 20.51
N ASN A 282 -9.55 -10.80 19.79
CA ASN A 282 -9.99 -10.17 18.54
C ASN A 282 -10.53 -8.74 18.75
N ALA A 283 -11.28 -8.53 19.83
CA ALA A 283 -11.81 -7.21 20.18
C ALA A 283 -10.68 -6.24 20.58
N ALA A 284 -9.72 -6.68 21.38
CA ALA A 284 -8.54 -5.88 21.76
C ALA A 284 -7.68 -5.51 20.54
N ILE A 285 -7.51 -6.44 19.59
CA ILE A 285 -6.83 -6.18 18.31
C ILE A 285 -7.59 -5.12 17.50
N ALA A 286 -8.92 -5.25 17.38
CA ALA A 286 -9.74 -4.32 16.62
C ALA A 286 -9.78 -2.91 17.25
N GLN A 287 -9.83 -2.82 18.58
CA GLN A 287 -9.76 -1.56 19.31
C GLN A 287 -8.38 -0.90 19.21
N GLY A 288 -7.32 -1.71 19.07
CA GLY A 288 -5.94 -1.22 19.14
C GLY A 288 -5.55 -0.84 20.58
N SER A 289 -5.87 -1.66 21.58
CA SER A 289 -5.40 -1.45 22.96
C SER A 289 -4.16 -2.33 23.22
N PRO A 290 -2.94 -1.79 23.29
CA PRO A 290 -1.73 -2.62 23.40
C PRO A 290 -1.72 -3.46 24.68
N LYS A 291 -2.22 -2.89 25.77
CA LYS A 291 -2.34 -3.55 27.07
C LYS A 291 -3.31 -4.73 27.02
N ASP A 292 -4.49 -4.53 26.44
CA ASP A 292 -5.51 -5.59 26.37
C ASP A 292 -5.11 -6.71 25.41
N ILE A 293 -4.39 -6.37 24.34
CA ILE A 293 -3.78 -7.36 23.44
C ILE A 293 -2.83 -8.28 24.21
N VAL A 294 -1.89 -7.71 24.98
CA VAL A 294 -0.93 -8.51 25.78
C VAL A 294 -1.66 -9.34 26.83
N ASN A 295 -2.64 -8.76 27.54
CA ASN A 295 -3.44 -9.46 28.54
C ASN A 295 -4.21 -10.64 27.92
N ALA A 296 -4.81 -10.45 26.76
CA ALA A 296 -5.55 -11.50 26.05
C ALA A 296 -4.63 -12.64 25.63
N VAL A 297 -3.44 -12.33 25.10
CA VAL A 297 -2.44 -13.32 24.71
C VAL A 297 -1.91 -14.07 25.93
N GLN A 298 -1.59 -13.38 27.02
CA GLN A 298 -1.16 -14.00 28.28
C GLN A 298 -2.22 -14.99 28.79
N ARG A 299 -3.51 -14.63 28.73
CA ARG A 299 -4.60 -15.51 29.11
C ARG A 299 -4.69 -16.73 28.19
N LEU A 300 -4.59 -16.55 26.87
CA LEU A 300 -4.59 -17.66 25.90
C LEU A 300 -3.44 -18.66 26.14
N VAL A 301 -2.24 -18.15 26.41
CA VAL A 301 -1.05 -18.96 26.75
C VAL A 301 -1.28 -19.71 28.07
N SER A 302 -1.79 -19.04 29.10
CA SER A 302 -2.07 -19.66 30.41
C SER A 302 -3.09 -20.81 30.31
N LEU A 303 -4.05 -20.71 29.40
CA LEU A 303 -5.06 -21.74 29.15
C LEU A 303 -4.57 -22.85 28.22
N LYS A 304 -3.31 -22.79 27.74
CA LYS A 304 -2.75 -23.69 26.72
C LYS A 304 -3.66 -23.81 25.49
N ALA A 305 -4.30 -22.69 25.12
CA ALA A 305 -5.20 -22.65 23.99
C ALA A 305 -4.40 -22.72 22.69
N ASP A 306 -4.83 -23.54 21.73
CA ASP A 306 -4.30 -23.47 20.36
C ASP A 306 -4.75 -22.15 19.71
N ALA A 307 -3.94 -21.10 19.83
CA ALA A 307 -4.33 -19.73 19.44
C ALA A 307 -3.30 -19.03 18.57
N SER A 308 -2.44 -19.79 17.89
CA SER A 308 -1.32 -19.29 17.09
C SER A 308 -1.74 -18.21 16.09
N SER A 309 -2.86 -18.40 15.38
CA SER A 309 -3.39 -17.41 14.42
C SER A 309 -3.84 -16.09 15.06
N THR A 310 -4.34 -16.15 16.29
CA THR A 310 -4.78 -14.95 17.04
C THR A 310 -3.57 -14.22 17.62
N ILE A 311 -2.60 -14.96 18.14
CA ILE A 311 -1.34 -14.42 18.64
C ILE A 311 -0.54 -13.72 17.52
N ARG A 312 -0.50 -14.30 16.31
CA ARG A 312 0.13 -13.63 15.15
C ARG A 312 -0.52 -12.29 14.81
N ARG A 313 -1.86 -12.23 14.81
CA ARG A 313 -2.60 -10.98 14.55
C ARG A 313 -2.37 -9.95 15.65
N ALA A 314 -2.36 -10.39 16.91
CA ALA A 314 -2.00 -9.56 18.06
C ALA A 314 -0.61 -8.94 17.90
N PHE A 315 0.39 -9.78 17.63
CA PHE A 315 1.77 -9.32 17.44
C PHE A 315 1.88 -8.32 16.27
N LEU A 316 1.30 -8.65 15.11
CA LEU A 316 1.30 -7.77 13.94
C LEU A 316 0.63 -6.41 14.23
N GLN A 317 -0.47 -6.42 14.98
CA GLN A 317 -1.15 -5.18 15.36
C GLN A 317 -0.28 -4.32 16.28
N LEU A 318 0.40 -4.91 17.25
CA LEU A 318 1.35 -4.18 18.10
C LEU A 318 2.52 -3.60 17.29
N SER A 319 3.04 -4.33 16.31
CA SER A 319 4.07 -3.81 15.40
C SER A 319 3.57 -2.62 14.59
N ARG A 320 2.34 -2.67 14.05
CA ARG A 320 1.71 -1.54 13.33
C ARG A 320 1.54 -0.30 14.22
N MET A 321 1.23 -0.52 15.49
CA MET A 321 1.10 0.52 16.51
C MET A 321 2.44 1.03 17.04
N GLN A 322 3.58 0.48 16.58
CA GLN A 322 4.92 0.76 17.11
C GLN A 322 5.06 0.48 18.62
N ALA A 323 4.22 -0.39 19.18
CA ALA A 323 4.21 -0.79 20.58
C ALA A 323 5.22 -1.92 20.84
N MET A 324 6.51 -1.63 20.61
CA MET A 324 7.58 -2.64 20.64
C MET A 324 7.79 -3.25 22.02
N SER A 325 7.58 -2.49 23.10
CA SER A 325 7.65 -3.03 24.46
C SER A 325 6.62 -4.14 24.70
N GLU A 326 5.39 -3.94 24.22
CA GLU A 326 4.30 -4.90 24.30
C GLU A 326 4.52 -6.11 23.40
N ALA A 327 5.03 -5.88 22.18
CA ALA A 327 5.41 -6.97 21.28
C ALA A 327 6.46 -7.89 21.91
N GLU A 328 7.45 -7.33 22.60
CA GLU A 328 8.46 -8.12 23.33
C GLU A 328 7.90 -8.88 24.53
N LYS A 329 6.88 -8.34 25.22
CA LYS A 329 6.16 -9.10 26.25
C LYS A 329 5.51 -10.35 25.66
N ILE A 330 4.93 -10.27 24.46
CA ILE A 330 4.38 -11.45 23.77
C ILE A 330 5.48 -12.46 23.44
N LEU A 331 6.63 -12.01 22.93
CA LEU A 331 7.75 -12.92 22.64
C LEU A 331 8.26 -13.62 23.91
N GLY A 332 8.35 -12.90 25.03
CA GLY A 332 8.70 -13.47 26.33
C GLY A 332 7.71 -14.54 26.83
N LEU A 333 6.41 -14.37 26.57
CA LEU A 333 5.37 -15.37 26.90
C LEU A 333 5.45 -16.63 26.05
N LEU A 334 6.10 -16.57 24.89
CA LEU A 334 6.21 -17.65 23.91
C LEU A 334 7.60 -18.28 23.87
N LYS A 335 8.44 -17.96 24.86
CA LYS A 335 9.85 -18.36 24.88
C LYS A 335 10.02 -19.86 24.60
N GLU A 336 10.97 -20.20 23.73
CA GLU A 336 11.29 -21.59 23.32
C GLU A 336 10.10 -22.29 22.67
N THR A 337 9.30 -21.57 21.88
CA THR A 337 8.27 -22.15 21.02
C THR A 337 8.52 -21.85 19.55
N PRO A 338 8.04 -22.70 18.61
CA PRO A 338 8.16 -22.38 17.20
C PRO A 338 7.44 -21.09 16.78
N LEU A 339 6.39 -20.70 17.52
CA LEU A 339 5.67 -19.46 17.26
C LEU A 339 6.52 -18.23 17.59
N GLU A 340 7.34 -18.26 18.64
CA GLU A 340 8.29 -17.18 18.96
C GLU A 340 9.30 -16.99 17.82
N ILE A 341 9.92 -18.07 17.36
CA ILE A 341 10.90 -18.05 16.25
C ILE A 341 10.28 -17.43 14.99
N GLU A 342 9.04 -17.81 14.70
CA GLU A 342 8.32 -17.24 13.57
C GLU A 342 8.05 -15.74 13.71
N LEU A 343 7.64 -15.28 14.90
CA LEU A 343 7.40 -13.85 15.14
C LEU A 343 8.70 -13.03 15.10
N ARG A 344 9.81 -13.55 15.64
CA ARG A 344 11.14 -12.92 15.55
C ARG A 344 11.61 -12.79 14.11
N SER A 345 11.52 -13.86 13.32
CA SER A 345 11.91 -13.84 11.90
C SER A 345 11.01 -12.93 11.06
N SER A 346 9.71 -12.87 11.36
CA SER A 346 8.77 -11.94 10.73
C SER A 346 9.13 -10.49 11.06
N THR A 347 9.51 -10.20 12.31
CA THR A 347 9.97 -8.87 12.73
C THR A 347 11.21 -8.45 11.95
N ALA A 348 12.26 -9.29 11.93
CA ALA A 348 13.46 -9.03 11.13
C ALA A 348 13.14 -8.84 9.64
N SER A 349 12.18 -9.62 9.11
CA SER A 349 11.74 -9.49 7.71
C SER A 349 11.01 -8.18 7.42
N GLU A 350 10.25 -7.63 8.37
CA GLU A 350 9.58 -6.33 8.24
C GLU A 350 10.55 -5.16 8.38
N GLU A 351 11.62 -5.34 9.15
CA GLU A 351 12.72 -4.39 9.27
C GLU A 351 13.65 -4.36 8.04
N GLY A 352 13.43 -5.24 7.06
CA GLY A 352 14.28 -5.37 5.87
C GLY A 352 15.55 -6.20 6.09
N GLU A 353 15.69 -6.88 7.23
CA GLU A 353 16.83 -7.73 7.61
C GLU A 353 16.58 -9.20 7.25
N LEU A 354 16.41 -9.46 5.95
CA LEU A 354 15.99 -10.78 5.43
C LEU A 354 17.00 -11.90 5.72
N ASN A 355 18.31 -11.61 5.72
CA ASN A 355 19.34 -12.60 6.06
C ASN A 355 19.25 -13.00 7.54
N ARG A 356 19.12 -12.01 8.45
CA ARG A 356 18.89 -12.26 9.87
C ARG A 356 17.60 -13.05 10.11
N ALA A 357 16.53 -12.74 9.37
CA ALA A 357 15.29 -13.49 9.45
C ALA A 357 15.48 -14.97 9.04
N LEU A 358 16.28 -15.22 7.99
CA LEU A 358 16.61 -16.57 7.54
C LEU A 358 17.45 -17.32 8.59
N GLU A 359 18.48 -16.68 9.16
CA GLU A 359 19.31 -17.27 10.21
C GLU A 359 18.48 -17.71 11.43
N VAL A 360 17.54 -16.87 11.88
CA VAL A 360 16.62 -17.19 12.98
C VAL A 360 15.77 -18.43 12.66
N LEU A 361 15.29 -18.53 11.41
CA LEU A 361 14.48 -19.68 10.97
C LEU A 361 15.32 -20.95 10.88
N GLU A 362 16.54 -20.86 10.38
CA GLU A 362 17.45 -22.01 10.26
C GLU A 362 17.86 -22.55 11.64
N GLN A 363 18.19 -21.67 12.58
CA GLN A 363 18.44 -22.06 13.98
C GLN A 363 17.21 -22.71 14.60
N GLY A 364 16.03 -22.15 14.37
CA GLY A 364 14.78 -22.72 14.86
C GLY A 364 14.46 -24.10 14.28
N LEU A 365 14.76 -24.33 13.00
CA LEU A 365 14.57 -25.62 12.33
C LEU A 365 15.57 -26.68 12.78
N VAL A 366 16.72 -26.31 13.35
CA VAL A 366 17.59 -27.29 14.04
C VAL A 366 16.87 -27.89 15.25
N GLN A 367 16.12 -27.07 16.00
CA GLN A 367 15.37 -27.52 17.17
C GLN A 367 14.02 -28.16 16.80
N TYR A 368 13.36 -27.66 15.75
CA TYR A 368 12.03 -28.10 15.32
C TYR A 368 12.01 -28.45 13.82
N PRO A 369 12.69 -29.52 13.38
CA PRO A 369 12.94 -29.80 11.96
C PRO A 369 11.70 -30.09 11.14
N THR A 370 10.63 -30.60 11.76
CA THR A 370 9.36 -30.94 11.09
C THR A 370 8.27 -29.88 11.27
N GLN A 371 8.60 -28.70 11.81
CA GLN A 371 7.60 -27.68 12.05
C GLN A 371 7.21 -26.97 10.74
N ILE A 372 6.02 -27.33 10.22
CA ILE A 372 5.46 -26.79 8.98
C ILE A 372 5.46 -25.25 8.94
N SER A 373 5.06 -24.58 10.03
CA SER A 373 4.99 -23.11 10.06
C SER A 373 6.36 -22.42 9.87
N LEU A 374 7.44 -23.04 10.35
CA LEU A 374 8.80 -22.52 10.17
C LEU A 374 9.31 -22.76 8.76
N LEU A 375 9.04 -23.94 8.18
CA LEU A 375 9.38 -24.26 6.78
C LEU A 375 8.67 -23.32 5.80
N ILE A 376 7.37 -23.07 5.99
CA ILE A 376 6.62 -22.10 5.19
C ILE A 376 7.24 -20.70 5.32
N ARG A 377 7.58 -20.27 6.54
CA ARG A 377 8.19 -18.96 6.76
C ARG A 377 9.58 -18.86 6.12
N LYS A 378 10.38 -19.93 6.20
CA LYS A 378 11.68 -20.04 5.51
C LYS A 378 11.51 -19.88 4.00
N GLY A 379 10.57 -20.59 3.41
CA GLY A 379 10.26 -20.47 1.98
C GLY A 379 9.87 -19.04 1.58
N ILE A 380 9.04 -18.36 2.38
CA ILE A 380 8.64 -16.97 2.12
C ILE A 380 9.84 -16.01 2.22
N THR A 381 10.69 -16.17 3.23
CA THR A 381 11.90 -15.36 3.40
C THR A 381 12.89 -15.58 2.25
N LEU A 382 13.07 -16.84 1.81
CA LEU A 382 13.89 -17.19 0.65
C LEU A 382 13.31 -16.62 -0.66
N GLU A 383 11.98 -16.60 -0.82
CA GLU A 383 11.32 -15.96 -1.96
C GLU A 383 11.65 -14.45 -2.01
N ALA A 384 11.61 -13.78 -0.84
CA ALA A 384 11.94 -12.37 -0.70
C ALA A 384 13.43 -12.08 -0.97
N LEU A 385 14.33 -12.97 -0.55
CA LEU A 385 15.77 -12.94 -0.88
C LEU A 385 16.05 -13.29 -2.35
N GLY A 386 15.08 -13.86 -3.05
CA GLY A 386 15.19 -14.29 -4.43
C GLY A 386 15.81 -15.65 -4.68
N ARG A 387 16.07 -16.42 -3.61
CA ARG A 387 16.54 -17.81 -3.62
C ARG A 387 15.38 -18.75 -3.90
N LEU A 388 14.78 -18.63 -5.10
CA LEU A 388 13.51 -19.28 -5.47
C LEU A 388 13.58 -20.81 -5.45
N THR A 389 14.69 -21.39 -5.90
CA THR A 389 14.89 -22.85 -5.87
C THR A 389 14.88 -23.38 -4.44
N GLU A 390 15.56 -22.68 -3.52
CA GLU A 390 15.58 -23.07 -2.11
C GLU A 390 14.24 -22.84 -1.40
N ALA A 391 13.49 -21.81 -1.84
CA ALA A 391 12.12 -21.60 -1.40
C ALA A 391 11.23 -22.77 -1.81
N ILE A 392 11.33 -23.24 -3.07
CA ILE A 392 10.61 -24.42 -3.58
C ILE A 392 10.96 -25.66 -2.74
N ASN A 393 12.24 -25.93 -2.51
CA ASN A 393 12.68 -27.06 -1.68
C ASN A 393 12.08 -26.99 -0.27
N SER A 394 11.98 -25.79 0.32
CA SER A 394 11.36 -25.60 1.63
C SER A 394 9.87 -25.92 1.62
N TYR A 395 9.16 -25.60 0.53
CA TYR A 395 7.74 -25.97 0.36
C TYR A 395 7.56 -27.45 0.03
N GLU A 396 8.48 -28.08 -0.69
CA GLU A 396 8.48 -29.52 -0.95
C GLU A 396 8.63 -30.32 0.36
N GLN A 397 9.52 -29.90 1.28
CA GLN A 397 9.60 -30.48 2.62
C GLN A 397 8.27 -30.40 3.38
N VAL A 398 7.51 -29.31 3.23
CA VAL A 398 6.16 -29.22 3.82
C VAL A 398 5.22 -30.25 3.19
N LEU A 399 5.31 -30.46 1.88
CA LEU A 399 4.46 -31.40 1.15
C LEU A 399 4.85 -32.87 1.37
N GLU A 400 6.09 -33.14 1.78
CA GLU A 400 6.50 -34.46 2.29
C GLU A 400 5.84 -34.77 3.65
N LEU A 401 5.66 -33.75 4.50
CA LEU A 401 5.01 -33.86 5.81
C LEU A 401 3.48 -33.85 5.72
N ASP A 402 2.93 -33.00 4.85
CA ASP A 402 1.49 -32.88 4.56
C ASP A 402 1.30 -32.64 3.06
N SER A 403 1.06 -33.73 2.33
CA SER A 403 0.91 -33.72 0.87
C SER A 403 -0.28 -32.92 0.35
N LYS A 404 -1.23 -32.55 1.22
CA LYS A 404 -2.41 -31.75 0.89
C LYS A 404 -2.35 -30.34 1.45
N HIS A 405 -1.19 -29.88 1.94
CA HIS A 405 -1.04 -28.55 2.50
C HIS A 405 -1.22 -27.45 1.45
N SER A 406 -2.43 -26.86 1.39
CA SER A 406 -2.85 -25.94 0.33
C SER A 406 -1.90 -24.76 0.11
N SER A 407 -1.48 -24.09 1.19
CA SER A 407 -0.57 -22.93 1.08
C SER A 407 0.82 -23.31 0.56
N ALA A 408 1.28 -24.55 0.79
CA ALA A 408 2.58 -24.98 0.29
C ALA A 408 2.51 -25.23 -1.22
N VAL A 409 1.42 -25.85 -1.70
CA VAL A 409 1.14 -25.99 -3.14
C VAL A 409 1.09 -24.63 -3.82
N ASP A 410 0.33 -23.67 -3.27
CA ASP A 410 0.20 -22.32 -3.83
C ASP A 410 1.54 -21.58 -3.91
N LEU A 411 2.31 -21.58 -2.82
CA LEU A 411 3.59 -20.90 -2.77
C LEU A 411 4.64 -21.58 -3.66
N ARG A 412 4.62 -22.92 -3.75
CA ARG A 412 5.46 -23.69 -4.67
C ARG A 412 5.16 -23.33 -6.13
N LEU A 413 3.88 -23.35 -6.53
CA LEU A 413 3.44 -22.96 -7.87
C LEU A 413 3.80 -21.50 -8.18
N LYS A 414 3.64 -20.59 -7.22
CA LYS A 414 4.02 -19.18 -7.38
C LYS A 414 5.52 -19.00 -7.65
N CYS A 415 6.38 -19.75 -6.96
CA CYS A 415 7.81 -19.76 -7.25
C CYS A 415 8.08 -20.43 -8.60
N GLY A 416 7.45 -21.57 -8.86
CA GLY A 416 7.55 -22.32 -10.11
C GLY A 416 7.19 -21.50 -11.35
N LEU A 417 6.15 -20.68 -11.29
CA LEU A 417 5.74 -19.77 -12.37
C LEU A 417 6.88 -18.85 -12.84
N LYS A 418 7.83 -18.53 -11.95
CA LYS A 418 8.95 -17.62 -12.20
C LYS A 418 10.20 -18.32 -12.73
N ILE A 419 10.42 -19.61 -12.40
CA ILE A 419 11.70 -20.30 -12.66
C ILE A 419 11.60 -21.67 -13.33
N TRP A 420 10.42 -22.31 -13.38
CA TRP A 420 10.27 -23.58 -14.09
C TRP A 420 10.06 -23.37 -15.59
N PRO A 421 10.51 -24.35 -16.41
CA PRO A 421 10.12 -24.44 -17.82
C PRO A 421 8.61 -24.39 -18.00
N GLU A 422 8.19 -23.96 -19.20
CA GLU A 422 6.80 -23.65 -19.45
C GLU A 422 5.87 -24.87 -19.29
N GLU A 423 6.34 -25.99 -19.81
CA GLU A 423 5.69 -27.29 -19.86
C GLU A 423 5.55 -27.88 -18.46
N ARG A 424 6.65 -27.88 -17.68
CA ARG A 424 6.63 -28.34 -16.29
C ARG A 424 5.62 -27.56 -15.45
N TYR A 425 5.60 -26.23 -15.56
CA TYR A 425 4.64 -25.42 -14.82
C TYR A 425 3.19 -25.78 -15.20
N PHE A 426 2.92 -26.05 -16.48
CA PHE A 426 1.60 -26.43 -16.94
C PHE A 426 1.14 -27.79 -16.41
N GLU A 427 2.04 -28.78 -16.34
CA GLU A 427 1.75 -30.08 -15.73
C GLU A 427 1.38 -29.92 -14.24
N GLU A 428 2.20 -29.17 -13.50
CA GLU A 428 2.04 -28.93 -12.06
C GLU A 428 0.74 -28.18 -11.74
N ILE A 429 0.43 -27.10 -12.48
CA ILE A 429 -0.80 -26.34 -12.27
C ILE A 429 -2.04 -27.14 -12.72
N SER A 430 -1.90 -28.00 -13.72
CA SER A 430 -2.99 -28.87 -14.16
C SER A 430 -3.34 -29.89 -13.08
N ALA A 431 -2.33 -30.57 -12.52
CA ALA A 431 -2.51 -31.49 -11.41
C ALA A 431 -3.14 -30.80 -10.17
N ALA A 432 -2.67 -29.60 -9.83
CA ALA A 432 -3.24 -28.82 -8.71
C ALA A 432 -4.71 -28.44 -8.96
N SER A 433 -5.03 -27.98 -10.18
CA SER A 433 -6.41 -27.61 -10.58
C SER A 433 -7.37 -28.80 -10.57
N GLU A 434 -6.88 -30.00 -10.87
CA GLU A 434 -7.68 -31.24 -10.89
C GLU A 434 -7.88 -31.78 -9.47
N ALA A 435 -6.86 -31.64 -8.61
CA ALA A 435 -6.96 -31.99 -7.20
C ALA A 435 -7.90 -31.04 -6.41
N SER A 436 -8.08 -29.80 -6.87
CA SER A 436 -8.99 -28.82 -6.27
C SER A 436 -9.78 -28.03 -7.34
N PRO A 437 -10.81 -28.65 -7.95
CA PRO A 437 -11.58 -28.04 -9.04
C PRO A 437 -12.27 -26.72 -8.67
N ASP A 438 -12.59 -26.53 -7.40
CA ASP A 438 -13.18 -25.32 -6.83
C ASP A 438 -12.15 -24.21 -6.55
N ASN A 439 -10.85 -24.46 -6.67
CA ASN A 439 -9.82 -23.43 -6.51
C ASN A 439 -9.67 -22.58 -7.78
N LEU A 440 -10.35 -21.44 -7.80
CA LEU A 440 -10.33 -20.49 -8.92
C LEU A 440 -8.93 -19.99 -9.28
N ASN A 441 -8.02 -19.84 -8.32
CA ASN A 441 -6.67 -19.36 -8.62
C ASN A 441 -5.90 -20.38 -9.47
N HIS A 442 -6.04 -21.67 -9.16
CA HIS A 442 -5.44 -22.75 -9.96
C HIS A 442 -6.08 -22.84 -11.34
N GLN A 443 -7.41 -22.78 -11.41
CA GLN A 443 -8.14 -22.81 -12.68
C GLN A 443 -7.74 -21.64 -13.59
N PHE A 444 -7.69 -20.42 -13.06
CA PHE A 444 -7.28 -19.24 -13.82
C PHE A 444 -5.82 -19.26 -14.23
N ALA A 445 -4.92 -19.82 -13.42
CA ALA A 445 -3.53 -19.99 -13.80
C ALA A 445 -3.38 -20.99 -14.95
N LYS A 446 -4.12 -22.12 -14.91
CA LYS A 446 -4.22 -23.08 -16.02
C LYS A 446 -4.80 -22.44 -17.28
N LEU A 447 -5.91 -21.71 -17.14
CA LEU A 447 -6.57 -20.98 -18.24
C LEU A 447 -5.61 -20.00 -18.92
N ASN A 448 -4.85 -19.23 -18.15
CA ASN A 448 -3.89 -18.26 -18.71
C ASN A 448 -2.85 -18.94 -19.60
N TYR A 449 -2.33 -20.10 -19.19
CA TYR A 449 -1.41 -20.89 -20.01
C TYR A 449 -2.07 -21.36 -21.30
N ILE A 450 -3.28 -21.92 -21.19
CA ILE A 450 -4.05 -22.42 -22.35
C ILE A 450 -4.27 -21.29 -23.36
N LEU A 451 -4.71 -20.11 -22.92
CA LEU A 451 -5.00 -18.99 -23.81
C LEU A 451 -3.73 -18.36 -24.43
N ARG A 452 -2.62 -18.30 -23.69
CA ARG A 452 -1.41 -17.59 -24.13
C ARG A 452 -0.42 -18.46 -24.88
N VAL A 453 -0.26 -19.71 -24.47
CA VAL A 453 0.75 -20.63 -24.99
C VAL A 453 0.12 -21.62 -25.97
N LEU A 454 -0.88 -22.38 -25.50
CA LEU A 454 -1.51 -23.41 -26.34
C LEU A 454 -2.43 -22.81 -27.41
N LYS A 455 -3.03 -21.65 -27.11
CA LYS A 455 -4.07 -21.00 -27.92
C LYS A 455 -5.25 -21.94 -28.23
N ASP A 456 -5.53 -22.86 -27.31
CA ASP A 456 -6.61 -23.84 -27.43
C ASP A 456 -7.88 -23.29 -26.78
N HIS A 457 -8.75 -22.72 -27.61
CA HIS A 457 -10.00 -22.11 -27.15
C HIS A 457 -11.02 -23.14 -26.63
N GLU A 458 -11.01 -24.38 -27.14
CA GLU A 458 -11.95 -25.42 -26.69
C GLU A 458 -11.60 -25.90 -25.28
N LEU A 459 -10.31 -26.12 -25.02
CA LEU A 459 -9.84 -26.47 -23.68
C LEU A 459 -10.07 -25.32 -22.69
N ALA A 460 -9.90 -24.07 -23.13
CA ALA A 460 -10.20 -22.90 -22.30
C ALA A 460 -11.68 -22.85 -21.88
N LEU A 461 -12.62 -23.15 -22.79
CA LEU A 461 -14.04 -23.22 -22.46
C LEU A 461 -14.33 -24.30 -21.41
N LYS A 462 -13.71 -25.49 -21.51
CA LYS A 462 -13.87 -26.56 -20.50
C LYS A 462 -13.41 -26.12 -19.10
N VAL A 463 -12.29 -25.41 -19.02
CA VAL A 463 -11.79 -24.86 -17.75
C VAL A 463 -12.75 -23.81 -17.19
N LEU A 464 -13.29 -22.95 -18.05
CA LEU A 464 -14.25 -21.91 -17.67
C LEU A 464 -15.60 -22.48 -17.24
N ASP A 465 -16.06 -23.56 -17.87
CA ASP A 465 -17.27 -24.29 -17.46
C ASP A 465 -17.08 -24.91 -16.07
N THR A 466 -15.91 -25.49 -15.78
CA THR A 466 -15.56 -25.95 -14.43
C THR A 466 -15.57 -24.78 -13.43
N CYS A 467 -15.00 -23.63 -13.78
CA CYS A 467 -15.02 -22.44 -12.93
C CYS A 467 -16.46 -22.01 -12.59
N LEU A 468 -17.34 -21.96 -13.60
CA LEU A 468 -18.72 -21.52 -13.47
C LEU A 468 -19.62 -22.58 -12.80
N LEU A 469 -19.26 -23.86 -12.88
CA LEU A 469 -19.93 -24.93 -12.15
C LEU A 469 -19.76 -24.75 -10.63
N HIS A 470 -18.54 -24.47 -10.18
CA HIS A 470 -18.25 -24.27 -8.76
C HIS A 470 -18.54 -22.84 -8.27
N HIS A 471 -18.38 -21.84 -9.15
CA HIS A 471 -18.52 -20.42 -8.83
C HIS A 471 -19.39 -19.72 -9.88
N PRO A 472 -20.71 -19.95 -9.89
CA PRO A 472 -21.61 -19.47 -10.96
C PRO A 472 -21.68 -17.94 -11.06
N GLU A 473 -21.34 -17.23 -9.98
CA GLU A 473 -21.35 -15.77 -9.90
C GLU A 473 -19.98 -15.13 -10.21
N ASN A 474 -18.98 -15.90 -10.63
CA ASN A 474 -17.65 -15.36 -10.88
C ASN A 474 -17.61 -14.52 -12.17
N GLN A 475 -17.53 -13.20 -12.02
CA GLN A 475 -17.51 -12.26 -13.15
C GLN A 475 -16.38 -12.52 -14.16
N ARG A 476 -15.15 -12.79 -13.70
CA ARG A 476 -14.01 -13.02 -14.59
C ARG A 476 -14.23 -14.25 -15.48
N ALA A 477 -14.71 -15.36 -14.92
CA ALA A 477 -15.00 -16.57 -15.68
C ALA A 477 -16.05 -16.31 -16.78
N HIS A 478 -17.09 -15.53 -16.49
CA HIS A 478 -18.08 -15.13 -17.50
C HIS A 478 -17.49 -14.23 -18.60
N LEU A 479 -16.64 -13.26 -18.24
CA LEU A 479 -15.98 -12.36 -19.18
C LEU A 479 -15.02 -13.12 -20.10
N ASP A 480 -14.15 -13.95 -19.52
CA ASP A 480 -13.19 -14.76 -20.26
C ASP A 480 -13.91 -15.75 -21.19
N LYS A 481 -15.00 -16.40 -20.73
CA LYS A 481 -15.85 -17.26 -21.57
C LYS A 481 -16.44 -16.50 -22.76
N THR A 482 -16.93 -15.30 -22.52
CA THR A 482 -17.51 -14.45 -23.56
C THR A 482 -16.46 -14.04 -24.62
N LEU A 483 -15.24 -13.71 -24.18
CA LEU A 483 -14.12 -13.39 -25.08
C LEU A 483 -13.70 -14.61 -25.89
N VAL A 484 -13.56 -15.78 -25.26
CA VAL A 484 -13.18 -17.03 -25.95
C VAL A 484 -14.20 -17.41 -27.01
N LEU A 485 -15.50 -17.35 -26.70
CA LEU A 485 -16.56 -17.56 -27.69
C LEU A 485 -16.43 -16.59 -28.88
N SER A 486 -16.10 -15.33 -28.59
CA SER A 486 -15.89 -14.33 -29.63
C SER A 486 -14.64 -14.60 -30.48
N TRP A 487 -13.55 -15.09 -29.90
CA TRP A 487 -12.33 -15.46 -30.64
C TRP A 487 -12.52 -16.72 -31.49
N MET A 488 -13.45 -17.61 -31.09
CA MET A 488 -13.87 -18.76 -31.89
C MET A 488 -14.84 -18.40 -33.03
N GLY A 489 -15.18 -17.12 -33.22
CA GLY A 489 -16.13 -16.68 -34.25
C GLY A 489 -17.60 -16.88 -33.88
N GLN A 490 -17.92 -17.31 -32.65
CA GLN A 490 -19.30 -17.49 -32.17
C GLN A 490 -19.91 -16.15 -31.72
N HIS A 491 -19.94 -15.18 -32.64
CA HIS A 491 -20.28 -13.80 -32.34
C HIS A 491 -21.70 -13.62 -31.79
N GLU A 492 -22.68 -14.38 -32.28
CA GLU A 492 -24.06 -14.27 -31.79
C GLU A 492 -24.18 -14.69 -30.32
N GLU A 493 -23.52 -15.79 -29.95
CA GLU A 493 -23.55 -16.29 -28.59
C GLU A 493 -22.75 -15.39 -27.65
N ALA A 494 -21.57 -14.95 -28.06
CA ALA A 494 -20.80 -13.95 -27.32
C ALA A 494 -21.62 -12.66 -27.09
N GLN A 495 -22.39 -12.20 -28.07
CA GLN A 495 -23.27 -11.03 -27.90
C GLN A 495 -24.45 -11.29 -26.96
N LYS A 496 -25.02 -12.50 -26.93
CA LYS A 496 -26.02 -12.87 -25.92
C LYS A 496 -25.41 -12.83 -24.51
N CYS A 497 -24.20 -13.37 -24.34
CA CYS A 497 -23.46 -13.29 -23.09
C CYS A 497 -23.24 -11.83 -22.68
N VAL A 498 -22.72 -10.97 -23.56
CA VAL A 498 -22.53 -9.53 -23.28
C VAL A 498 -23.81 -8.87 -22.75
N ARG A 499 -24.99 -9.12 -23.36
CA ARG A 499 -26.26 -8.58 -22.88
C ARG A 499 -26.57 -9.00 -21.45
N LYS A 500 -26.34 -10.28 -21.11
CA LYS A 500 -26.50 -10.79 -19.74
C LYS A 500 -25.51 -10.13 -18.78
N LEU A 501 -24.26 -9.94 -19.20
CA LEU A 501 -23.22 -9.34 -18.37
C LEU A 501 -23.47 -7.87 -18.07
N ILE A 502 -23.91 -7.09 -19.05
CA ILE A 502 -24.28 -5.68 -18.85
C ILE A 502 -25.45 -5.57 -17.89
N HIS A 503 -26.45 -6.44 -18.01
CA HIS A 503 -27.58 -6.46 -17.07
C HIS A 503 -27.15 -6.87 -15.66
N ARG A 504 -26.27 -7.88 -15.53
CA ARG A 504 -25.81 -8.39 -14.23
C ARG A 504 -24.86 -7.44 -13.51
N TRP A 505 -23.98 -6.76 -14.26
CA TRP A 505 -22.93 -5.90 -13.73
C TRP A 505 -22.84 -4.57 -14.50
N PRO A 506 -23.89 -3.72 -14.41
CA PRO A 506 -24.02 -2.50 -15.24
C PRO A 506 -23.01 -1.40 -14.90
N LYS A 507 -22.27 -1.51 -13.79
CA LYS A 507 -21.26 -0.54 -13.34
C LYS A 507 -19.82 -1.07 -13.47
N SER A 508 -19.60 -2.15 -14.23
CA SER A 508 -18.27 -2.76 -14.37
C SER A 508 -17.56 -2.29 -15.63
N ASN A 509 -16.41 -1.63 -15.47
CA ASN A 509 -15.55 -1.26 -16.60
C ASN A 509 -15.08 -2.49 -17.40
N ASP A 510 -14.78 -3.60 -16.71
CA ASP A 510 -14.35 -4.85 -17.35
C ASP A 510 -15.45 -5.46 -18.24
N VAL A 511 -16.73 -5.27 -17.91
CA VAL A 511 -17.84 -5.72 -18.77
C VAL A 511 -17.90 -4.92 -20.07
N PHE A 512 -17.78 -3.59 -19.99
CA PHE A 512 -17.84 -2.73 -21.17
C PHE A 512 -16.61 -2.87 -22.06
N ILE A 513 -15.42 -3.06 -21.50
CA ILE A 513 -14.21 -3.29 -22.30
C ILE A 513 -14.24 -4.66 -22.99
N THR A 514 -14.77 -5.69 -22.34
CA THR A 514 -15.05 -6.99 -22.99
C THR A 514 -16.10 -6.85 -24.08
N ALA A 515 -17.20 -6.14 -23.84
CA ALA A 515 -18.23 -5.88 -24.84
C ALA A 515 -17.67 -5.15 -26.07
N SER A 516 -16.78 -4.18 -25.86
CA SER A 516 -16.05 -3.46 -26.90
C SER A 516 -15.26 -4.44 -27.78
N GLN A 517 -14.43 -5.31 -27.19
CA GLN A 517 -13.65 -6.28 -27.97
C GLN A 517 -14.54 -7.31 -28.70
N VAL A 518 -15.64 -7.77 -28.10
CA VAL A 518 -16.58 -8.68 -28.77
C VAL A 518 -17.18 -8.03 -30.03
N LYS A 519 -17.50 -6.74 -29.97
CA LYS A 519 -18.00 -6.00 -31.14
C LYS A 519 -16.93 -5.78 -32.20
N LYS A 520 -15.69 -5.51 -31.80
CA LYS A 520 -14.54 -5.46 -32.71
C LYS A 520 -14.31 -6.78 -33.44
N ASN A 521 -14.31 -7.89 -32.70
CA ASN A 521 -14.17 -9.24 -33.29
C ASN A 521 -15.29 -9.56 -34.29
N ALA A 522 -16.50 -9.01 -34.08
CA ALA A 522 -17.63 -9.12 -35.01
C ALA A 522 -17.60 -8.11 -36.17
N GLY A 523 -16.51 -7.34 -36.33
CA GLY A 523 -16.34 -6.36 -37.41
C GLY A 523 -17.11 -5.04 -37.23
N ASN A 524 -17.61 -4.74 -36.03
CA ASN A 524 -18.42 -3.54 -35.77
C ASN A 524 -17.68 -2.51 -34.90
N THR A 525 -16.87 -1.69 -35.56
CA THR A 525 -16.02 -0.67 -34.91
C THR A 525 -16.84 0.45 -34.25
N ASP A 526 -18.00 0.83 -34.81
CA ASP A 526 -18.88 1.84 -34.18
C ASP A 526 -19.43 1.36 -32.83
N GLN A 527 -19.82 0.08 -32.74
CA GLN A 527 -20.26 -0.51 -31.47
C GLN A 527 -19.09 -0.72 -30.50
N GLN A 528 -17.87 -0.99 -31.00
CA GLN A 528 -16.67 -1.02 -30.17
C GLN A 528 -16.50 0.32 -29.43
N LEU A 529 -16.50 1.43 -30.17
CA LEU A 529 -16.36 2.77 -29.62
C LEU A 529 -17.50 3.14 -28.66
N ARG A 530 -18.75 2.76 -28.97
CA ARG A 530 -19.89 2.99 -28.08
C ARG A 530 -19.73 2.31 -26.71
N HIS A 531 -19.20 1.10 -26.66
CA HIS A 531 -18.95 0.43 -25.38
C HIS A 531 -17.78 1.05 -24.61
N ILE A 532 -16.75 1.56 -25.30
CA ILE A 532 -15.69 2.37 -24.67
C ILE A 532 -16.29 3.64 -24.04
N ASN A 533 -17.17 4.34 -24.76
CA ASN A 533 -17.83 5.53 -24.23
C ASN A 533 -18.80 5.21 -23.09
N SER A 534 -19.45 4.04 -23.12
CA SER A 534 -20.26 3.56 -21.99
C SER A 534 -19.39 3.34 -20.74
N MET A 535 -18.20 2.76 -20.90
CA MET A 535 -17.22 2.62 -19.82
C MET A 535 -16.78 3.98 -19.25
N LEU A 536 -16.43 4.94 -20.12
CA LEU A 536 -16.03 6.29 -19.71
C LEU A 536 -17.15 7.00 -18.93
N SER A 537 -18.40 6.85 -19.38
CA SER A 537 -19.57 7.46 -18.72
C SER A 537 -19.80 6.96 -17.29
N LEU A 538 -19.34 5.74 -16.94
CA LEU A 538 -19.41 5.24 -15.56
C LEU A 538 -18.59 6.08 -14.58
N SER A 539 -17.52 6.73 -15.09
CA SER A 539 -16.66 7.63 -14.33
C SER A 539 -17.03 9.10 -14.54
N GLY A 540 -18.13 9.38 -15.24
CA GLY A 540 -18.56 10.74 -15.59
C GLY A 540 -17.68 11.44 -16.64
N MET A 541 -16.86 10.69 -17.39
CA MET A 541 -16.01 11.26 -18.43
C MET A 541 -16.78 11.46 -19.73
N SER A 542 -16.38 12.50 -20.47
CA SER A 542 -16.86 12.79 -21.81
C SER A 542 -16.55 11.67 -22.80
N PRO A 543 -17.35 11.49 -23.87
CA PRO A 543 -17.10 10.46 -24.86
C PRO A 543 -15.88 10.78 -25.73
N VAL A 544 -15.17 9.74 -26.16
CA VAL A 544 -14.15 9.82 -27.22
C VAL A 544 -14.76 9.52 -28.59
N VAL A 545 -14.16 10.11 -29.62
CA VAL A 545 -14.54 9.95 -31.04
C VAL A 545 -13.34 9.50 -31.86
N SER A 546 -13.60 8.78 -32.95
CA SER A 546 -12.58 8.48 -33.95
C SER A 546 -12.52 9.58 -35.00
N LEU A 547 -11.32 10.08 -35.27
CA LEU A 547 -10.99 10.99 -36.37
C LEU A 547 -10.80 10.24 -37.69
N ASN A 548 -10.78 8.90 -37.65
CA ASN A 548 -10.63 8.05 -38.82
C ASN A 548 -12.01 7.65 -39.37
N PRO A 549 -12.28 7.79 -40.69
CA PRO A 549 -13.56 7.40 -41.29
C PRO A 549 -13.92 5.91 -41.12
N GLU A 550 -12.93 5.03 -40.95
CA GLU A 550 -13.10 3.58 -40.72
C GLU A 550 -13.28 3.24 -39.23
N GLY A 551 -13.26 4.25 -38.35
CA GLY A 551 -13.55 4.11 -36.93
C GLY A 551 -12.38 3.64 -36.07
N ALA A 552 -11.14 3.65 -36.58
CA ALA A 552 -9.96 3.24 -35.81
C ALA A 552 -9.82 3.99 -34.48
N ILE A 553 -9.49 3.28 -33.39
CA ILE A 553 -9.39 3.83 -32.03
C ILE A 553 -7.94 3.86 -31.51
N THR A 554 -6.96 3.97 -32.41
CA THR A 554 -5.55 4.12 -32.03
C THR A 554 -5.25 5.56 -31.57
N PRO A 555 -4.18 5.80 -30.78
CA PRO A 555 -3.85 7.12 -30.23
C PRO A 555 -3.92 8.28 -31.24
N GLN A 556 -3.40 8.10 -32.45
CA GLN A 556 -3.40 9.11 -33.52
C GLN A 556 -4.78 9.44 -34.11
N HIS A 557 -5.78 8.58 -33.88
CA HIS A 557 -7.13 8.74 -34.41
C HIS A 557 -8.15 9.08 -33.33
N LEU A 558 -7.74 9.28 -32.07
CA LEU A 558 -8.66 9.59 -30.99
C LEU A 558 -8.75 11.09 -30.71
N ALA A 559 -9.96 11.55 -30.43
CA ALA A 559 -10.23 12.86 -29.84
C ALA A 559 -11.30 12.74 -28.75
N THR A 560 -11.34 13.66 -27.80
CA THR A 560 -12.40 13.74 -26.79
C THR A 560 -13.44 14.75 -27.25
N ALA A 561 -14.72 14.38 -27.24
CA ALA A 561 -15.82 15.27 -27.60
C ALA A 561 -16.27 16.10 -26.39
N THR A 562 -15.39 16.99 -25.91
CA THR A 562 -15.67 17.94 -24.84
C THR A 562 -15.18 19.33 -25.21
N ASN A 563 -15.94 20.34 -24.81
CA ASN A 563 -15.55 21.75 -24.88
C ASN A 563 -15.39 22.34 -23.47
N GLU A 564 -15.45 21.51 -22.42
CA GLU A 564 -15.28 21.98 -21.05
C GLU A 564 -13.89 22.56 -20.84
N VAL A 565 -13.84 23.62 -20.03
CA VAL A 565 -12.62 24.28 -19.64
C VAL A 565 -12.67 24.48 -18.14
N VAL A 566 -11.64 23.99 -17.46
CA VAL A 566 -11.42 24.25 -16.04
C VAL A 566 -10.41 25.37 -15.91
N ASP A 567 -10.87 26.49 -15.35
CA ASP A 567 -10.05 27.65 -15.05
C ASP A 567 -9.53 27.55 -13.60
N ASP A 568 -8.39 26.88 -13.44
CA ASP A 568 -7.68 26.73 -12.18
C ASP A 568 -6.30 27.38 -12.29
N PRO A 569 -5.93 28.28 -11.36
CA PRO A 569 -4.69 29.04 -11.44
C PRO A 569 -3.44 28.26 -11.03
N ARG A 570 -3.57 27.03 -10.51
CA ARG A 570 -2.42 26.21 -10.13
C ARG A 570 -1.79 25.59 -11.38
N LEU A 571 -0.46 25.59 -11.45
CA LEU A 571 0.24 25.09 -12.63
C LEU A 571 0.50 23.59 -12.50
N VAL A 572 0.21 22.84 -13.56
CA VAL A 572 0.57 21.42 -13.69
C VAL A 572 1.71 21.26 -14.70
N SER A 573 2.86 20.75 -14.27
CA SER A 573 3.95 20.38 -15.19
C SER A 573 3.80 18.94 -15.65
N ILE A 574 3.65 18.71 -16.95
CA ILE A 574 3.64 17.37 -17.54
C ILE A 574 4.99 17.11 -18.21
N ILE A 575 5.66 16.03 -17.80
CA ILE A 575 6.97 15.65 -18.32
C ILE A 575 6.80 14.50 -19.31
N MET A 576 7.31 14.72 -20.52
CA MET A 576 7.34 13.75 -21.61
C MET A 576 8.78 13.52 -22.06
N THR A 577 9.16 12.26 -22.26
CA THR A 577 10.49 11.91 -22.78
C THR A 577 10.39 11.27 -24.15
N THR A 578 11.36 11.55 -25.00
CA THR A 578 11.40 11.01 -26.37
C THR A 578 12.83 10.64 -26.77
N TYR A 579 12.95 9.64 -27.63
CA TYR A 579 14.20 9.24 -28.26
C TYR A 579 13.92 8.74 -29.67
N LYS A 580 14.48 9.42 -30.67
CA LYS A 580 14.11 9.36 -32.09
C LYS A 580 12.68 9.82 -32.35
N ARG A 581 12.39 10.17 -33.59
CA ARG A 581 11.06 10.60 -34.00
C ARG A 581 10.11 9.41 -34.18
N ASP A 582 8.96 9.49 -33.52
CA ASP A 582 7.82 8.57 -33.68
C ASP A 582 6.62 9.33 -34.28
N PRO A 583 5.89 8.76 -35.27
CA PRO A 583 4.64 9.34 -35.77
C PRO A 583 3.57 9.61 -34.70
N LEU A 584 3.58 8.88 -33.58
CA LEU A 584 2.62 9.03 -32.48
C LEU A 584 2.90 10.25 -31.59
N LEU A 585 4.11 10.81 -31.67
CA LEU A 585 4.54 11.96 -30.85
C LEU A 585 3.59 13.15 -30.96
N ASP A 586 3.11 13.44 -32.17
CA ASP A 586 2.20 14.56 -32.41
C ASP A 586 0.84 14.35 -31.73
N ALA A 587 0.34 13.11 -31.74
CA ALA A 587 -0.91 12.75 -31.07
C ALA A 587 -0.76 12.80 -29.55
N ALA A 588 0.35 12.31 -29.01
CA ALA A 588 0.63 12.35 -27.58
C ALA A 588 0.72 13.80 -27.08
N ILE A 589 1.45 14.66 -27.78
CA ILE A 589 1.56 16.10 -27.46
C ILE A 589 0.19 16.78 -27.55
N ALA A 590 -0.55 16.55 -28.64
CA ALA A 590 -1.88 17.13 -28.81
C ALA A 590 -2.84 16.71 -27.68
N SER A 591 -2.78 15.46 -27.21
CA SER A 591 -3.63 14.96 -26.13
C SER A 591 -3.39 15.68 -24.79
N ILE A 592 -2.17 16.15 -24.53
CA ILE A 592 -1.85 16.96 -23.35
C ILE A 592 -2.23 18.44 -23.55
N LEU A 593 -1.96 19.00 -24.74
CA LEU A 593 -2.28 20.40 -25.01
C LEU A 593 -3.78 20.68 -25.07
N ASN A 594 -4.58 19.64 -25.35
CA ASN A 594 -6.05 19.68 -25.41
C ASN A 594 -6.74 19.25 -24.10
N GLN A 595 -6.03 19.16 -22.98
CA GLN A 595 -6.67 18.91 -21.69
C GLN A 595 -7.66 20.03 -21.35
N THR A 596 -8.75 19.67 -20.65
CA THR A 596 -9.75 20.61 -20.13
C THR A 596 -9.16 21.52 -19.05
N TYR A 597 -8.21 21.01 -18.26
CA TYR A 597 -7.38 21.78 -17.34
C TYR A 597 -6.33 22.57 -18.14
N ARG A 598 -6.46 23.91 -18.21
CA ARG A 598 -5.69 24.72 -19.18
C ARG A 598 -4.30 25.14 -18.70
N ASN A 599 -4.13 25.33 -17.39
CA ASN A 599 -2.89 25.84 -16.82
C ASN A 599 -1.83 24.73 -16.69
N ILE A 600 -1.33 24.31 -17.86
CA ILE A 600 -0.36 23.23 -18.01
C ILE A 600 0.89 23.77 -18.71
N GLU A 601 2.07 23.37 -18.23
CA GLU A 601 3.29 23.38 -19.04
C GLU A 601 3.67 21.95 -19.44
N LEU A 602 4.02 21.75 -20.71
CA LEU A 602 4.50 20.49 -21.25
C LEU A 602 6.02 20.58 -21.43
N LEU A 603 6.75 19.78 -20.65
CA LEU A 603 8.20 19.67 -20.71
C LEU A 603 8.57 18.43 -21.52
N ILE A 604 9.14 18.62 -22.71
CA ILE A 604 9.58 17.52 -23.57
C ILE A 604 11.11 17.42 -23.48
N VAL A 605 11.60 16.29 -22.99
CA VAL A 605 13.03 16.02 -22.85
C VAL A 605 13.46 14.99 -23.90
N ASP A 606 14.25 15.44 -24.86
CA ASP A 606 14.88 14.61 -25.88
C ASP A 606 16.13 13.93 -25.30
N ASP A 607 16.13 12.59 -25.26
CA ASP A 607 17.20 11.77 -24.68
C ASP A 607 18.37 11.57 -25.66
N CYS A 608 18.88 12.68 -26.20
CA CYS A 608 19.97 12.74 -27.18
C CYS A 608 19.63 11.96 -28.46
N SER A 609 18.52 12.31 -29.10
CA SER A 609 18.11 11.67 -30.36
C SER A 609 19.14 11.91 -31.47
N PRO A 610 19.47 10.86 -32.26
CA PRO A 610 20.45 10.97 -33.34
C PRO A 610 19.87 11.59 -34.64
N ASP A 611 18.56 11.88 -34.67
CA ASP A 611 17.84 12.44 -35.82
C ASP A 611 17.37 13.89 -35.54
N GLU A 612 16.66 14.49 -36.49
CA GLU A 612 16.15 15.87 -36.42
C GLU A 612 14.97 16.05 -35.44
N ASN A 613 14.78 15.13 -34.49
CA ASN A 613 13.67 15.18 -33.54
C ASN A 613 13.75 16.42 -32.63
N PHE A 614 14.94 16.76 -32.12
CA PHE A 614 15.08 17.94 -31.27
C PHE A 614 14.82 19.24 -32.04
N SER A 615 15.37 19.35 -33.26
CA SER A 615 15.09 20.47 -34.18
C SER A 615 13.59 20.65 -34.38
N TYR A 616 12.85 19.56 -34.62
CA TYR A 616 11.40 19.58 -34.74
C TYR A 616 10.68 20.09 -33.49
N LEU A 617 11.08 19.60 -32.31
CA LEU A 617 10.51 20.01 -31.03
C LEU A 617 10.75 21.49 -30.73
N GLN A 618 11.90 22.04 -31.11
CA GLN A 618 12.18 23.47 -30.97
C GLN A 618 11.20 24.32 -31.79
N HIS A 619 10.96 23.98 -33.05
CA HIS A 619 9.98 24.67 -33.90
C HIS A 619 8.54 24.56 -33.36
N LEU A 620 8.22 23.48 -32.65
CA LEU A 620 6.93 23.32 -31.98
C LEU A 620 6.81 24.24 -30.76
N ALA A 621 7.87 24.33 -29.94
CA ALA A 621 7.93 25.20 -28.77
C ALA A 621 7.80 26.69 -29.13
N GLU A 622 8.39 27.12 -30.27
CA GLU A 622 8.24 28.49 -30.78
C GLU A 622 6.77 28.86 -31.07
N LYS A 623 5.93 27.88 -31.40
CA LYS A 623 4.51 28.09 -31.75
C LYS A 623 3.57 27.96 -30.56
N ASN A 624 4.05 27.48 -29.41
CA ASN A 624 3.20 27.22 -28.26
C ASN A 624 3.98 27.48 -26.96
N GLU A 625 3.66 28.60 -26.30
CA GLU A 625 4.32 29.03 -25.06
C GLU A 625 4.20 28.04 -23.89
N ARG A 626 3.22 27.13 -23.94
CA ARG A 626 3.05 26.07 -22.93
C ARG A 626 4.07 24.94 -23.09
N VAL A 627 4.79 24.87 -24.21
CA VAL A 627 5.74 23.80 -24.52
C VAL A 627 7.17 24.29 -24.30
N ARG A 628 7.93 23.56 -23.48
CA ARG A 628 9.37 23.79 -23.28
C ARG A 628 10.11 22.51 -23.61
N VAL A 629 11.18 22.63 -24.37
CA VAL A 629 11.93 21.48 -24.90
C VAL A 629 13.37 21.54 -24.44
N PHE A 630 13.94 20.38 -24.13
CA PHE A 630 15.31 20.24 -23.67
C PHE A 630 15.96 19.04 -24.33
N GLN A 631 17.27 19.12 -24.55
CA GLN A 631 18.07 18.01 -25.05
C GLN A 631 19.06 17.56 -23.98
N MET A 632 19.13 16.26 -23.74
CA MET A 632 20.16 15.65 -22.92
C MET A 632 21.50 15.64 -23.68
N THR A 633 22.61 15.73 -22.95
CA THR A 633 23.97 15.70 -23.53
C THR A 633 24.42 14.30 -23.94
N GLU A 634 23.79 13.26 -23.38
CA GLU A 634 24.02 11.85 -23.69
C GLU A 634 22.72 11.06 -23.52
N ASN A 635 22.66 9.86 -24.12
CA ASN A 635 21.52 8.96 -23.95
C ASN A 635 21.53 8.24 -22.59
N GLY A 636 20.82 8.81 -21.62
CA GLY A 636 20.71 8.27 -20.26
C GLY A 636 19.52 7.34 -20.05
N GLY A 637 18.56 7.30 -20.98
CA GLY A 637 17.31 6.57 -20.85
C GLY A 637 16.19 7.39 -20.17
N THR A 638 14.95 6.90 -20.30
CA THR A 638 13.73 7.65 -19.93
C THR A 638 13.72 8.19 -18.50
N TYR A 639 14.19 7.46 -17.49
CA TYR A 639 14.09 7.95 -16.12
C TYR A 639 15.13 9.01 -15.78
N VAL A 640 16.30 8.99 -16.43
CA VAL A 640 17.27 10.09 -16.30
C VAL A 640 16.72 11.36 -16.96
N ALA A 641 16.12 11.23 -18.14
CA ALA A 641 15.45 12.34 -18.81
C ALA A 641 14.23 12.86 -18.01
N LYS A 642 13.42 11.97 -17.41
CA LYS A 642 12.31 12.35 -16.50
C LYS A 642 12.84 13.10 -15.28
N ASN A 643 13.92 12.61 -14.66
CA ASN A 643 14.56 13.27 -13.52
C ASN A 643 15.06 14.67 -13.89
N PHE A 644 15.65 14.85 -15.07
CA PHE A 644 15.99 16.18 -15.59
C PHE A 644 14.74 17.04 -15.77
N GLY A 645 13.69 16.52 -16.41
CA GLY A 645 12.40 17.22 -16.56
C GLY A 645 11.80 17.67 -15.21
N MET A 646 11.89 16.85 -14.16
CA MET A 646 11.43 17.18 -12.81
C MET A 646 12.17 18.39 -12.21
N THR A 647 13.45 18.59 -12.56
CA THR A 647 14.17 19.81 -12.14
C THR A 647 13.70 21.06 -12.85
N GLN A 648 13.15 20.93 -14.06
CA GLN A 648 12.71 22.05 -14.90
C GLN A 648 11.24 22.42 -14.67
N ALA A 649 10.48 21.53 -14.03
CA ALA A 649 9.08 21.71 -13.67
C ALA A 649 8.89 22.89 -12.72
N LYS A 650 7.93 23.76 -13.00
CA LYS A 650 7.53 24.90 -12.18
C LYS A 650 6.16 24.73 -11.51
N GLY A 651 5.42 23.68 -11.88
CA GLY A 651 4.09 23.39 -11.41
C GLY A 651 4.04 23.02 -9.92
N GLU A 652 2.89 23.32 -9.32
CA GLU A 652 2.48 22.80 -8.01
C GLU A 652 2.28 21.28 -8.08
N PHE A 653 1.78 20.81 -9.22
CA PHE A 653 1.65 19.39 -9.52
C PHE A 653 2.62 18.98 -10.63
N ILE A 654 3.16 17.77 -10.52
CA ILE A 654 4.05 17.16 -11.51
C ILE A 654 3.43 15.86 -11.97
N GLY A 655 3.27 15.71 -13.28
CA GLY A 655 2.72 14.52 -13.93
C GLY A 655 3.58 14.05 -15.09
N PHE A 656 3.24 12.88 -15.64
CA PHE A 656 4.03 12.25 -16.71
C PHE A 656 3.17 11.81 -17.89
N MET A 657 3.83 11.66 -19.03
CA MET A 657 3.26 11.19 -20.29
C MET A 657 4.34 10.48 -21.12
N ASP A 658 4.02 9.32 -21.69
CA ASP A 658 4.89 8.67 -22.67
C ASP A 658 4.55 9.21 -24.09
N SER A 659 5.53 9.22 -25.00
CA SER A 659 5.45 9.91 -26.30
C SER A 659 4.62 9.17 -27.36
N ASP A 660 4.11 7.98 -27.04
CA ASP A 660 3.37 7.09 -27.94
C ASP A 660 1.93 6.80 -27.48
N ASP A 661 1.50 7.37 -26.36
CA ASP A 661 0.19 7.12 -25.75
C ASP A 661 -0.80 8.27 -25.98
N TYR A 662 -2.09 8.00 -25.77
CA TYR A 662 -3.14 9.02 -25.76
C TYR A 662 -3.72 9.24 -24.36
N SER A 663 -3.80 10.52 -23.95
CA SER A 663 -4.42 10.95 -22.70
C SER A 663 -5.82 11.53 -22.94
N HIS A 664 -6.83 11.03 -22.22
CA HIS A 664 -8.17 11.61 -22.26
C HIS A 664 -8.16 13.08 -21.82
N ALA A 665 -8.91 13.96 -22.48
CA ALA A 665 -8.84 15.42 -22.26
C ALA A 665 -9.15 15.85 -20.81
N GLU A 666 -9.95 15.08 -20.09
CA GLU A 666 -10.34 15.38 -18.70
C GLU A 666 -9.43 14.75 -17.64
N ARG A 667 -8.36 14.03 -18.03
CA ARG A 667 -7.51 13.28 -17.09
C ARG A 667 -7.00 14.18 -15.96
N ILE A 668 -6.34 15.28 -16.30
CA ILE A 668 -5.69 16.15 -15.31
C ILE A 668 -6.72 16.81 -14.38
N GLN A 669 -7.87 17.24 -14.92
CA GLN A 669 -8.98 17.78 -14.12
C GLN A 669 -9.45 16.78 -13.05
N PHE A 670 -9.71 15.52 -13.42
CA PHE A 670 -10.17 14.51 -12.46
C PHE A 670 -9.09 14.15 -11.42
N GLN A 671 -7.82 14.13 -11.81
CA GLN A 671 -6.71 13.86 -10.89
C GLN A 671 -6.52 14.99 -9.88
N VAL A 672 -6.56 16.26 -10.32
CA VAL A 672 -6.50 17.42 -9.42
C VAL A 672 -7.71 17.44 -8.48
N ALA A 673 -8.92 17.19 -9.00
CA ALA A 673 -10.11 17.10 -8.16
C ALA A 673 -10.02 15.98 -7.10
N SER A 674 -9.36 14.86 -7.44
CA SER A 674 -9.11 13.78 -6.48
C SER A 674 -8.11 14.19 -5.39
N LEU A 675 -7.08 14.96 -5.72
CA LEU A 675 -6.13 15.53 -4.75
C LEU A 675 -6.76 16.59 -3.85
N ASP A 676 -7.74 17.35 -4.36
CA ASP A 676 -8.48 18.34 -3.58
C ASP A 676 -9.51 17.69 -2.65
N ALA A 677 -10.20 16.64 -3.10
CA ALA A 677 -11.15 15.89 -2.28
C ALA A 677 -10.46 15.13 -1.12
N HIS A 678 -9.16 14.84 -1.26
CA HIS A 678 -8.35 14.11 -0.30
C HIS A 678 -7.03 14.85 -0.04
N PRO A 679 -7.02 15.90 0.81
CA PRO A 679 -5.82 16.70 1.07
C PRO A 679 -4.64 15.89 1.65
N GLU A 680 -4.92 14.75 2.27
CA GLU A 680 -3.92 13.78 2.72
C GLU A 680 -3.23 13.03 1.58
N VAL A 681 -3.83 12.95 0.40
CA VAL A 681 -3.24 12.24 -0.74
C VAL A 681 -2.18 13.12 -1.39
N VAL A 682 -1.00 12.54 -1.59
CA VAL A 682 0.16 13.21 -2.21
C VAL A 682 0.35 12.84 -3.68
N GLY A 683 -0.32 11.78 -4.14
CA GLY A 683 -0.26 11.33 -5.53
C GLY A 683 -1.44 10.48 -5.97
N VAL A 684 -1.83 10.64 -7.24
CA VAL A 684 -2.96 9.94 -7.87
C VAL A 684 -2.49 9.21 -9.14
N THR A 685 -2.96 7.98 -9.32
CA THR A 685 -2.86 7.24 -10.59
C THR A 685 -4.23 6.85 -11.10
N HIS A 686 -4.36 6.81 -12.43
CA HIS A 686 -5.52 6.31 -13.16
C HIS A 686 -5.23 4.92 -13.75
N ASP A 687 -6.23 4.32 -14.39
CA ASP A 687 -6.10 3.07 -15.12
C ASP A 687 -5.89 3.32 -16.64
N TYR A 688 -5.34 2.32 -17.33
CA TYR A 688 -5.22 2.24 -18.78
C TYR A 688 -5.71 0.89 -19.30
N PHE A 689 -5.90 0.82 -20.62
CA PHE A 689 -5.86 -0.41 -21.39
C PHE A 689 -4.98 -0.23 -22.62
N ARG A 690 -4.49 -1.34 -23.18
CA ARG A 690 -3.63 -1.35 -24.36
C ARG A 690 -4.44 -1.63 -25.62
N ILE A 691 -4.12 -0.89 -26.69
CA ILE A 691 -4.73 -1.03 -28.01
C ILE A 691 -3.61 -1.28 -29.03
N ASP A 692 -3.78 -2.27 -29.91
CA ASP A 692 -2.86 -2.52 -31.02
C ASP A 692 -3.20 -1.69 -32.26
N GLU A 693 -2.36 -1.75 -33.30
CA GLU A 693 -2.52 -0.96 -34.52
C GLU A 693 -3.83 -1.26 -35.27
N SER A 694 -4.41 -2.44 -35.04
CA SER A 694 -5.67 -2.91 -35.61
C SER A 694 -6.87 -2.60 -34.71
N SER A 695 -6.69 -1.78 -33.66
CA SER A 695 -7.70 -1.44 -32.67
C SER A 695 -8.16 -2.61 -31.79
N ASN A 696 -7.37 -3.66 -31.63
CA ASN A 696 -7.67 -4.72 -30.66
C ASN A 696 -7.16 -4.36 -29.27
N ILE A 697 -7.95 -4.71 -28.26
CA ILE A 697 -7.64 -4.49 -26.85
C ILE A 697 -6.90 -5.71 -26.29
N GLU A 698 -5.81 -5.48 -25.56
CA GLU A 698 -5.02 -6.55 -24.95
C GLU A 698 -5.61 -7.04 -23.61
N PHE A 699 -5.96 -8.34 -23.52
CA PHE A 699 -6.46 -8.97 -22.28
C PHE A 699 -5.42 -9.87 -21.61
N ARG A 700 -4.73 -9.39 -20.56
CA ARG A 700 -3.64 -10.11 -19.86
C ARG A 700 -4.10 -10.92 -18.67
N GLY A 701 -4.79 -12.04 -18.87
CA GLY A 701 -5.17 -13.00 -17.83
C GLY A 701 -6.14 -12.46 -16.78
N ILE A 702 -5.79 -11.39 -16.07
CA ILE A 702 -6.60 -10.67 -15.08
C ILE A 702 -7.43 -9.51 -15.72
N GLY A 703 -7.86 -9.64 -16.99
CA GLY A 703 -8.63 -8.61 -17.72
C GLY A 703 -7.78 -7.65 -18.57
N ALA A 704 -8.34 -6.52 -19.01
CA ALA A 704 -7.65 -5.52 -19.85
C ALA A 704 -7.16 -4.28 -19.07
N LEU A 705 -7.89 -3.86 -18.02
CA LEU A 705 -7.60 -2.62 -17.29
C LEU A 705 -6.48 -2.78 -16.26
N ARG A 706 -5.52 -1.85 -16.26
CA ARG A 706 -4.33 -1.87 -15.39
C ARG A 706 -4.02 -0.47 -14.86
N MET A 707 -3.29 -0.38 -13.75
CA MET A 707 -2.82 0.91 -13.24
C MET A 707 -1.82 1.51 -14.21
N ALA A 708 -2.06 2.73 -14.67
CA ALA A 708 -1.14 3.47 -15.51
C ALA A 708 -0.08 4.12 -14.61
N CYS A 709 1.07 3.47 -14.41
CA CYS A 709 2.17 4.07 -13.64
C CYS A 709 2.58 5.44 -14.21
N ILE A 710 2.56 5.57 -15.54
CA ILE A 710 2.84 6.84 -16.23
C ILE A 710 1.80 7.94 -15.96
N SER A 711 0.60 7.60 -15.51
CA SER A 711 -0.41 8.59 -15.15
C SER A 711 -0.17 9.25 -13.80
N LEU A 712 0.88 8.89 -13.06
CA LEU A 712 1.17 9.44 -11.74
C LEU A 712 1.19 10.98 -11.79
N LEU A 713 0.27 11.60 -11.06
CA LEU A 713 0.25 13.03 -10.78
C LEU A 713 0.52 13.22 -9.29
N ILE A 714 1.56 13.97 -8.94
CA ILE A 714 2.00 14.19 -7.56
C ILE A 714 2.06 15.67 -7.22
N ARG A 715 1.94 15.97 -5.92
CA ARG A 715 2.31 17.28 -5.38
C ARG A 715 3.83 17.46 -5.49
N ARG A 716 4.28 18.69 -5.75
CA ARG A 716 5.71 19.01 -5.86
C ARG A 716 6.52 18.59 -4.64
N GLU A 717 5.94 18.72 -3.45
CA GLU A 717 6.56 18.35 -2.17
C GLU A 717 7.06 16.90 -2.14
N VAL A 718 6.44 15.98 -2.89
CA VAL A 718 6.89 14.59 -3.01
C VAL A 718 8.30 14.52 -3.59
N VAL A 719 8.58 15.29 -4.64
CA VAL A 719 9.93 15.38 -5.23
C VAL A 719 10.90 16.02 -4.24
N ASP A 720 10.44 17.01 -3.49
CA ASP A 720 11.26 17.71 -2.50
C ASP A 720 11.67 16.84 -1.30
N GLU A 721 10.82 15.89 -0.90
CA GLU A 721 11.00 15.05 0.28
C GLU A 721 11.63 13.68 -0.03
N ILE A 722 11.20 13.01 -1.11
CA ILE A 722 11.70 11.67 -1.48
C ILE A 722 12.57 11.68 -2.74
N GLY A 723 12.75 12.83 -3.39
CA GLY A 723 13.65 12.98 -4.53
C GLY A 723 13.08 12.40 -5.82
N PHE A 724 13.95 11.81 -6.64
CA PHE A 724 13.72 11.51 -8.05
C PHE A 724 13.47 10.02 -8.30
N PHE A 725 13.12 9.64 -9.54
CA PHE A 725 13.07 8.23 -9.94
C PHE A 725 14.44 7.58 -9.78
N ASP A 726 14.46 6.27 -9.58
CA ASP A 726 15.68 5.49 -9.74
C ASP A 726 16.23 5.66 -11.18
N SER A 727 17.47 6.15 -11.31
CA SER A 727 18.14 6.47 -12.59
C SER A 727 18.49 5.21 -13.39
N LEU A 728 17.45 4.56 -13.91
CA LEU A 728 17.49 3.33 -14.70
C LEU A 728 16.97 3.56 -16.12
N ARG A 729 17.23 2.61 -17.01
CA ARG A 729 16.68 2.62 -18.37
C ARG A 729 15.22 2.16 -18.40
N VAL A 730 14.81 1.29 -17.46
CA VAL A 730 13.46 0.68 -17.40
C VAL A 730 13.02 0.40 -15.96
N GLY A 731 11.71 0.45 -15.70
CA GLY A 731 11.08 -0.07 -14.46
C GLY A 731 11.14 0.77 -13.19
N ALA A 732 11.62 2.02 -13.23
CA ALA A 732 11.69 2.87 -12.03
C ALA A 732 10.35 3.52 -11.63
N ASP A 733 9.34 3.50 -12.49
CA ASP A 733 7.99 4.01 -12.20
C ASP A 733 7.32 3.26 -11.04
N THR A 734 7.40 1.93 -11.06
CA THR A 734 6.85 1.06 -10.02
C THR A 734 7.59 1.28 -8.70
N GLU A 735 8.91 1.42 -8.76
CA GLU A 735 9.74 1.74 -7.60
C GLU A 735 9.31 3.07 -6.96
N TYR A 736 9.18 4.14 -7.76
CA TYR A 736 8.84 5.46 -7.25
C TYR A 736 7.45 5.50 -6.62
N ILE A 737 6.47 4.83 -7.23
CA ILE A 737 5.12 4.68 -6.67
C ILE A 737 5.14 3.92 -5.35
N GLU A 738 5.84 2.78 -5.28
CA GLU A 738 5.95 2.00 -4.03
C GLU A 738 6.76 2.74 -2.96
N ARG A 739 7.69 3.61 -3.36
CA ARG A 739 8.44 4.48 -2.44
C ARG A 739 7.59 5.56 -1.81
N ILE A 740 6.69 6.19 -2.58
CA ILE A 740 5.67 7.10 -2.05
C ILE A 740 4.86 6.37 -0.97
N GLU A 741 4.38 5.15 -1.26
CA GLU A 741 3.63 4.33 -0.28
C GLU A 741 4.49 3.95 0.94
N ALA A 742 5.79 3.72 0.76
CA ALA A 742 6.70 3.37 1.84
C ALA A 742 7.02 4.53 2.78
N TYR A 743 7.10 5.76 2.26
CA TYR A 743 7.43 6.96 3.03
C TYR A 743 6.20 7.60 3.67
N TYR A 744 5.14 7.84 2.88
CA TYR A 744 3.93 8.52 3.37
C TYR A 744 2.92 7.56 4.00
N GLY A 745 2.89 6.30 3.55
CA GLY A 745 1.81 5.37 3.84
C GLY A 745 0.97 5.06 2.60
N LYS A 746 0.41 3.86 2.53
CA LYS A 746 -0.28 3.36 1.32
C LYS A 746 -1.56 4.14 1.02
N GLU A 747 -2.25 4.60 2.06
CA GLU A 747 -3.46 5.42 2.02
C GLU A 747 -3.21 6.84 1.49
N ARG A 748 -1.97 7.33 1.55
CA ARG A 748 -1.59 8.65 1.03
C ARG A 748 -1.40 8.67 -0.48
N ARG A 749 -1.55 7.52 -1.15
CA ARG A 749 -1.57 7.40 -2.61
C ARG A 749 -2.88 6.79 -3.09
N LEU A 750 -3.56 7.51 -3.97
CA LEU A 750 -4.84 7.06 -4.53
C LEU A 750 -4.65 6.44 -5.90
N ARG A 751 -5.25 5.27 -6.14
CA ARG A 751 -5.47 4.73 -7.49
C ARG A 751 -6.96 4.82 -7.79
N THR A 752 -7.36 5.68 -8.70
CA THR A 752 -8.74 5.70 -9.19
C THR A 752 -8.86 4.74 -10.37
N ARG A 753 -9.98 4.02 -10.47
CA ARG A 753 -10.24 3.04 -11.54
C ARG A 753 -10.76 3.69 -12.82
N ILE A 754 -10.32 4.92 -13.09
CA ILE A 754 -10.74 5.72 -14.25
C ILE A 754 -9.82 5.37 -15.43
N PRO A 755 -10.33 4.82 -16.53
CA PRO A 755 -9.52 4.39 -17.67
C PRO A 755 -9.17 5.57 -18.61
N SER A 756 -8.47 6.57 -18.09
CA SER A 756 -8.20 7.82 -18.82
C SER A 756 -7.01 7.76 -19.78
N MET A 757 -6.35 6.60 -19.90
CA MET A 757 -5.14 6.40 -20.70
C MET A 757 -5.36 5.29 -21.73
N PHE A 758 -5.07 5.59 -22.99
CA PHE A 758 -5.21 4.68 -24.12
C PHE A 758 -3.80 4.40 -24.63
N MET A 759 -3.23 3.28 -24.18
CA MET A 759 -1.80 3.01 -24.39
C MET A 759 -1.55 2.18 -25.63
N MET A 760 -0.50 2.52 -26.38
CA MET A 760 -0.18 1.80 -27.60
C MET A 760 0.49 0.46 -27.32
N LEU A 761 0.14 -0.57 -28.08
CA LEU A 761 0.84 -1.85 -28.12
C LEU A 761 1.55 -2.00 -29.47
N HIS A 762 2.86 -1.77 -29.48
CA HIS A 762 3.72 -1.95 -30.65
C HIS A 762 4.84 -2.99 -30.37
N SER A 763 5.28 -3.70 -31.40
CA SER A 763 6.27 -4.78 -31.30
C SER A 763 7.69 -4.30 -30.92
N SER A 764 8.00 -3.02 -31.15
CA SER A 764 9.26 -2.36 -30.79
C SER A 764 9.28 -1.78 -29.38
N SER A 765 8.24 -2.00 -28.56
CA SER A 765 8.19 -1.47 -27.18
C SER A 765 9.27 -2.10 -26.30
N LEU A 766 9.91 -1.29 -25.44
CA LEU A 766 10.84 -1.75 -24.39
C LEU A 766 10.20 -2.79 -23.45
N THR A 767 8.88 -2.89 -23.43
CA THR A 767 8.12 -3.87 -22.64
C THR A 767 7.62 -5.07 -23.46
N GLY A 768 7.67 -4.99 -24.79
CA GLY A 768 7.14 -5.99 -25.73
C GLY A 768 8.16 -7.05 -26.18
N GLY A 769 9.46 -6.81 -26.01
CA GLY A 769 10.54 -7.76 -26.36
C GLY A 769 11.89 -7.46 -25.70
N GLY A 770 12.86 -8.36 -25.85
CA GLY A 770 14.24 -8.21 -25.31
C GLY A 770 14.45 -8.67 -23.86
N PRO A 771 15.65 -8.41 -23.28
CA PRO A 771 16.03 -8.92 -21.94
C PRO A 771 15.21 -8.33 -20.79
N PHE A 772 14.45 -7.26 -21.02
CA PHE A 772 13.58 -6.60 -20.03
C PHE A 772 12.08 -6.76 -20.30
N HIS A 773 11.69 -7.69 -21.17
CA HIS A 773 10.27 -7.94 -21.43
C HIS A 773 9.53 -8.37 -20.15
N ILE A 774 8.26 -7.98 -20.02
CA ILE A 774 7.39 -8.51 -18.97
C ILE A 774 6.63 -9.68 -19.58
N SER A 775 6.95 -10.89 -19.14
CA SER A 775 6.23 -12.09 -19.58
C SER A 775 4.76 -12.04 -19.18
N TRP A 776 3.90 -12.73 -19.93
CA TRP A 776 2.51 -12.95 -19.57
C TRP A 776 2.36 -13.68 -18.22
N ARG A 777 3.40 -14.43 -17.79
CA ARG A 777 3.46 -15.15 -16.52
C ARG A 777 3.62 -14.21 -15.33
N SER A 778 4.69 -13.41 -15.34
CA SER A 778 5.05 -12.47 -14.29
C SER A 778 6.27 -11.63 -14.71
N VAL A 779 6.67 -10.70 -13.83
CA VAL A 779 7.98 -10.06 -13.92
C VAL A 779 9.07 -11.12 -13.66
N THR A 780 9.99 -11.28 -14.60
CA THR A 780 11.09 -12.25 -14.56
C THR A 780 12.44 -11.54 -14.77
N GLY A 781 13.54 -12.29 -14.68
CA GLY A 781 14.90 -11.81 -14.97
C GLY A 781 15.32 -10.60 -14.13
N HIS A 782 16.02 -9.66 -14.77
CA HIS A 782 16.58 -8.46 -14.14
C HIS A 782 15.52 -7.61 -13.43
N ARG A 783 14.32 -7.43 -14.02
CA ARG A 783 13.24 -6.65 -13.38
C ARG A 783 12.79 -7.28 -12.05
N LEU A 784 12.74 -8.60 -11.97
CA LEU A 784 12.37 -9.29 -10.72
C LEU A 784 13.42 -9.07 -9.64
N GLN A 785 14.71 -9.06 -10.00
CA GLN A 785 15.80 -8.76 -9.08
C GLN A 785 15.69 -7.32 -8.57
N HIS A 786 15.49 -6.34 -9.47
CA HIS A 786 15.27 -4.93 -9.08
C HIS A 786 14.08 -4.76 -8.14
N HIS A 787 12.92 -5.38 -8.45
CA HIS A 787 11.74 -5.35 -7.58
C HIS A 787 11.98 -5.88 -6.17
N ARG A 788 12.87 -6.87 -6.01
CA ARG A 788 13.23 -7.39 -4.69
C ARG A 788 14.11 -6.41 -3.94
N SER A 789 15.13 -5.89 -4.59
CA SER A 789 16.08 -4.95 -3.99
C SER A 789 15.38 -3.70 -3.47
N PHE A 790 14.55 -3.04 -4.29
CA PHE A 790 13.89 -1.82 -3.85
C PHE A 790 12.84 -2.10 -2.78
N ARG A 791 12.10 -3.22 -2.84
CA ARG A 791 11.11 -3.57 -1.79
C ARG A 791 11.75 -3.88 -0.45
N ALA A 792 12.93 -4.49 -0.45
CA ALA A 792 13.72 -4.68 0.77
C ALA A 792 14.17 -3.34 1.35
N TRP A 793 14.59 -2.40 0.51
CA TRP A 793 14.92 -1.04 0.94
C TRP A 793 13.68 -0.26 1.43
N HIS A 794 12.54 -0.37 0.75
CA HIS A 794 11.28 0.25 1.18
C HIS A 794 10.78 -0.25 2.54
N LYS A 795 11.06 -1.51 2.90
CA LYS A 795 10.83 -2.00 4.26
C LYS A 795 11.68 -1.26 5.30
N LYS A 796 12.95 -1.00 4.97
CA LYS A 796 13.85 -0.19 5.83
C LYS A 796 13.35 1.25 5.96
N ILE A 797 12.78 1.83 4.89
CA ILE A 797 12.12 3.16 4.94
C ILE A 797 10.97 3.13 5.94
N ARG A 798 10.02 2.18 5.80
CA ARG A 798 8.87 2.04 6.71
C ARG A 798 9.28 1.83 8.17
N ALA A 799 10.39 1.15 8.40
CA ALA A 799 10.95 0.93 9.73
C ALA A 799 11.77 2.12 10.27
N GLY A 800 11.88 3.23 9.53
CA GLY A 800 12.69 4.40 9.91
C GLY A 800 14.21 4.14 9.90
N LYS A 801 14.65 3.06 9.26
CA LYS A 801 16.06 2.61 9.19
C LYS A 801 16.77 3.07 7.91
N ALA A 802 16.05 3.61 6.94
CA ALA A 802 16.61 4.19 5.71
C ALA A 802 15.84 5.45 5.30
N ALA A 803 16.52 6.40 4.69
CA ALA A 803 15.88 7.56 4.07
C ALA A 803 15.26 7.19 2.72
N ALA A 804 14.17 7.86 2.35
CA ALA A 804 13.51 7.68 1.06
C ALA A 804 14.10 8.54 -0.07
N PHE A 805 14.93 9.54 0.28
CA PHE A 805 15.45 10.50 -0.70
C PHE A 805 16.40 9.83 -1.70
N VAL A 806 16.07 9.92 -2.99
CA VAL A 806 16.96 9.53 -4.10
C VAL A 806 17.42 10.79 -4.84
N PRO A 807 18.73 11.07 -4.91
CA PRO A 807 19.23 12.23 -5.64
C PRO A 807 19.05 12.07 -7.15
N ARG A 808 18.98 13.19 -7.88
CA ARG A 808 18.86 13.22 -9.35
C ARG A 808 19.96 12.39 -10.03
N MET A 809 21.21 12.61 -9.61
CA MET A 809 22.37 11.84 -10.03
C MET A 809 22.73 10.85 -8.92
N ILE A 810 22.59 9.56 -9.22
CA ILE A 810 22.82 8.49 -8.25
C ILE A 810 24.31 8.11 -8.28
N HIS A 811 25.09 8.78 -7.45
CA HIS A 811 26.50 8.49 -7.26
C HIS A 811 26.74 7.24 -6.41
N VAL A 812 25.86 7.00 -5.43
CA VAL A 812 25.80 5.78 -4.60
C VAL A 812 24.36 5.31 -4.56
N ARG A 813 24.12 4.06 -4.97
CA ARG A 813 22.75 3.52 -5.04
C ARG A 813 22.25 3.17 -3.64
N PRO A 814 21.00 3.50 -3.28
CA PRO A 814 20.42 3.13 -1.99
C PRO A 814 20.10 1.63 -1.88
N PHE A 815 20.02 0.94 -3.01
CA PHE A 815 19.82 -0.51 -3.12
C PHE A 815 20.42 -1.02 -4.44
N GLU A 816 20.64 -2.33 -4.52
CA GLU A 816 21.21 -2.97 -5.71
C GLU A 816 20.24 -2.96 -6.90
N ALA A 817 20.76 -2.69 -8.10
CA ALA A 817 20.05 -2.87 -9.36
C ALA A 817 20.92 -3.67 -10.32
N PRO A 818 20.34 -4.54 -11.17
CA PRO A 818 21.09 -5.26 -12.20
C PRO A 818 21.83 -4.30 -13.14
N GLU A 819 23.06 -4.63 -13.51
CA GLU A 819 23.91 -3.77 -14.36
C GLU A 819 23.24 -3.42 -15.69
N GLU A 820 22.51 -4.37 -16.28
CA GLU A 820 21.85 -4.21 -17.58
C GLU A 820 20.73 -3.16 -17.52
N MET A 821 20.15 -2.92 -16.35
CA MET A 821 19.10 -1.90 -16.16
C MET A 821 19.67 -0.50 -15.90
N LYS A 822 20.93 -0.39 -15.47
CA LYS A 822 21.54 0.89 -15.07
C LYS A 822 21.73 1.82 -16.26
N SER A 823 21.65 3.12 -15.98
CA SER A 823 21.96 4.18 -16.95
C SER A 823 23.48 4.44 -17.05
N THR A 824 23.91 5.14 -18.10
CA THR A 824 25.30 5.52 -18.38
C THR A 824 25.89 6.55 -17.42
N HIS A 825 25.06 7.20 -16.59
CA HIS A 825 25.55 8.18 -15.63
C HIS A 825 26.41 7.48 -14.55
N TYR A 826 27.72 7.69 -14.65
CA TYR A 826 28.73 7.07 -13.81
C TYR A 826 28.54 7.44 -12.33
N GLY A 827 28.02 6.50 -11.54
CA GLY A 827 28.21 6.48 -10.09
C GLY A 827 29.53 5.80 -9.74
N TRP A 828 29.91 5.85 -8.46
CA TRP A 828 31.07 5.09 -7.97
C TRP A 828 30.81 3.60 -8.19
N VAL A 829 31.76 2.90 -8.81
CA VAL A 829 31.71 1.45 -9.00
C VAL A 829 32.80 0.76 -8.18
N GLU A 830 32.52 -0.49 -7.79
CA GLU A 830 33.45 -1.29 -6.99
C GLU A 830 34.81 -1.39 -7.70
N GLY A 831 35.88 -1.03 -6.97
CA GLY A 831 37.24 -0.93 -7.50
C GLY A 831 37.70 0.50 -7.86
N MET A 832 36.81 1.50 -7.88
CA MET A 832 37.23 2.90 -7.94
C MET A 832 37.89 3.32 -6.60
N PRO A 833 38.92 4.19 -6.62
CA PRO A 833 39.53 4.69 -5.39
C PRO A 833 38.52 5.43 -4.51
N LEU A 834 38.67 5.32 -3.20
CA LEU A 834 37.83 6.07 -2.25
C LEU A 834 38.29 7.53 -2.18
N PHE A 835 37.35 8.46 -1.93
CA PHE A 835 37.69 9.87 -1.76
C PHE A 835 38.78 10.11 -0.70
N SER A 836 38.69 9.42 0.44
CA SER A 836 39.70 9.45 1.51
C SER A 836 41.10 9.07 1.03
N GLU A 837 41.22 8.09 0.14
CA GLU A 837 42.50 7.64 -0.42
C GLU A 837 43.08 8.69 -1.37
N MET A 838 42.23 9.27 -2.23
CA MET A 838 42.63 10.30 -3.17
C MET A 838 43.08 11.57 -2.46
N ILE A 839 42.35 12.01 -1.43
CA ILE A 839 42.77 13.14 -0.58
C ILE A 839 44.03 12.82 0.21
N ARG A 840 44.20 11.60 0.74
CA ARG A 840 45.45 11.20 1.43
C ARG A 840 46.64 11.25 0.49
N LYS A 841 46.50 10.73 -0.73
CA LYS A 841 47.54 10.80 -1.77
C LYS A 841 47.86 12.25 -2.13
N ARG A 842 46.85 13.08 -2.41
CA ARG A 842 47.01 14.52 -2.68
C ARG A 842 47.72 15.23 -1.52
N ASN A 843 47.32 14.96 -0.28
CA ASN A 843 47.91 15.53 0.91
C ASN A 843 49.38 15.16 1.06
N HIS A 844 49.72 13.90 0.81
CA HIS A 844 51.11 13.48 0.71
C HIS A 844 51.82 14.25 -0.41
N ASP A 845 51.33 14.24 -1.64
CA ASP A 845 52.02 14.79 -2.81
C ASP A 845 52.24 16.31 -2.74
N TRP A 846 51.30 17.06 -2.15
CA TRP A 846 51.39 18.53 -2.08
C TRP A 846 52.27 19.01 -0.93
N TRP A 847 52.18 18.36 0.22
CA TRP A 847 52.81 18.80 1.47
C TRP A 847 54.09 18.05 1.81
N ALA A 848 54.16 16.74 1.51
CA ALA A 848 55.34 15.89 1.75
C ALA A 848 56.12 15.55 0.46
N GLY A 849 55.43 15.38 -0.66
CA GLY A 849 55.99 15.15 -1.99
C GLY A 849 56.54 16.44 -2.60
N LYS A 850 57.64 16.34 -3.34
CA LYS A 850 58.23 17.49 -4.05
C LYS A 850 57.47 17.87 -5.33
N LYS A 851 56.15 17.60 -5.44
CA LYS A 851 55.36 18.05 -6.60
C LYS A 851 55.15 19.58 -6.52
N PRO A 852 55.53 20.35 -7.55
CA PRO A 852 55.21 21.77 -7.63
C PRO A 852 53.75 21.93 -8.12
N ALA A 853 52.79 21.92 -7.20
CA ALA A 853 51.41 22.36 -7.49
C ALA A 853 51.31 23.87 -7.27
N TRP A 854 51.13 24.67 -8.32
CA TRP A 854 51.03 26.13 -8.17
C TRP A 854 49.81 26.52 -7.32
N GLN A 855 48.75 25.72 -7.39
CA GLN A 855 47.50 25.88 -6.64
C GLN A 855 47.71 25.78 -5.12
N LYS A 856 48.73 25.06 -4.65
CA LYS A 856 49.06 25.03 -3.21
C LYS A 856 49.48 26.40 -2.69
N LYS A 857 49.92 27.31 -3.57
CA LYS A 857 50.23 28.70 -3.22
C LYS A 857 48.98 29.51 -2.87
N LEU A 858 47.77 29.02 -3.18
CA LEU A 858 46.50 29.64 -2.83
C LEU A 858 45.95 29.20 -1.46
N SER A 859 46.55 28.16 -0.84
CA SER A 859 46.13 27.68 0.48
C SER A 859 46.34 28.68 1.63
N PRO A 860 47.38 29.55 1.65
CA PRO A 860 47.44 30.64 2.63
C PRO A 860 46.24 31.58 2.45
N LYS A 861 45.57 31.94 3.56
CA LYS A 861 44.30 32.69 3.52
C LYS A 861 44.39 34.01 2.72
N VAL A 862 45.49 34.74 2.86
CA VAL A 862 45.71 36.00 2.14
C VAL A 862 45.87 35.77 0.63
N ALA A 863 46.65 34.77 0.23
CA ALA A 863 46.84 34.45 -1.19
C ALA A 863 45.54 34.00 -1.87
N GLY A 864 44.75 33.16 -1.20
CA GLY A 864 43.43 32.76 -1.68
C GLY A 864 42.45 33.94 -1.79
N ARG A 865 42.44 34.81 -0.78
CA ARG A 865 41.67 36.06 -0.78
C ARG A 865 42.03 36.95 -1.96
N ASP A 866 43.32 37.22 -2.16
CA ASP A 866 43.78 38.13 -3.21
C ASP A 866 43.43 37.59 -4.61
N TYR A 867 43.59 36.27 -4.83
CA TYR A 867 43.16 35.60 -6.06
C TYR A 867 41.66 35.75 -6.33
N VAL A 868 40.80 35.53 -5.32
CA VAL A 868 39.34 35.66 -5.49
C VAL A 868 38.93 37.12 -5.72
N ASN A 869 39.62 38.07 -5.09
CA ASN A 869 39.41 39.50 -5.32
C ASN A 869 39.77 39.92 -6.75
N GLU A 870 40.82 39.34 -7.34
CA GLU A 870 41.20 39.55 -8.75
C GLU A 870 40.13 39.02 -9.73
N LEU A 871 39.37 37.99 -9.33
CA LEU A 871 38.20 37.50 -10.09
C LEU A 871 36.97 38.41 -9.97
N GLY A 872 37.06 39.54 -9.24
CA GLY A 872 35.97 40.49 -9.04
C GLY A 872 34.91 40.04 -8.03
N LEU A 873 35.22 39.04 -7.20
CA LEU A 873 34.32 38.52 -6.18
C LEU A 873 34.57 39.15 -4.81
N LYS A 874 33.53 39.20 -3.97
CA LYS A 874 33.60 39.83 -2.65
C LYS A 874 34.48 39.03 -1.69
N VAL A 875 35.41 39.73 -1.04
CA VAL A 875 36.29 39.21 0.01
C VAL A 875 36.23 40.11 1.24
N PRO A 876 36.64 39.64 2.44
CA PRO A 876 36.79 40.50 3.61
C PRO A 876 37.83 41.60 3.37
N GLU A 877 37.63 42.79 3.92
CA GLU A 877 38.66 43.83 3.92
C GLU A 877 39.85 43.41 4.78
N LEU A 878 41.07 43.57 4.27
CA LEU A 878 42.30 43.28 5.01
C LEU A 878 42.83 44.57 5.64
N TYR A 879 42.87 44.63 6.98
CA TYR A 879 43.36 45.80 7.71
C TYR A 879 44.85 45.75 7.97
N TRP A 880 45.39 44.56 8.25
CA TRP A 880 46.81 44.39 8.55
C TRP A 880 47.28 42.95 8.31
N LYS A 881 48.56 42.78 7.94
CA LYS A 881 49.25 41.49 7.91
C LYS A 881 50.74 41.64 8.28
N GLY A 882 51.29 40.68 9.01
CA GLY A 882 52.71 40.66 9.39
C GLY A 882 53.08 39.43 10.22
N ASP A 883 54.37 39.10 10.24
CA ASP A 883 54.94 38.00 11.02
C ASP A 883 55.50 38.47 12.38
N ASP A 884 55.77 39.76 12.54
CA ASP A 884 56.13 40.37 13.83
C ASP A 884 54.88 40.74 14.66
N LEU A 885 54.60 39.97 15.70
CA LEU A 885 53.50 40.21 16.63
C LEU A 885 53.59 41.59 17.31
N ALA A 886 54.80 42.12 17.54
CA ALA A 886 54.98 43.42 18.16
C ALA A 886 54.52 44.57 17.24
N SER A 887 54.38 44.31 15.94
CA SER A 887 53.93 45.28 14.94
C SER A 887 52.41 45.27 14.69
N ILE A 888 51.65 44.43 15.40
CA ILE A 888 50.18 44.47 15.40
C ILE A 888 49.72 45.90 15.79
N PRO A 889 48.79 46.53 15.04
CA PRO A 889 48.30 47.89 15.33
C PRO A 889 47.66 48.04 16.72
N SER A 890 47.61 49.28 17.23
CA SER A 890 46.71 49.60 18.36
C SER A 890 45.26 49.33 17.96
N PHE A 891 44.46 48.78 18.87
CA PHE A 891 43.04 48.51 18.62
C PHE A 891 42.25 49.79 18.31
N GLU A 892 42.71 50.96 18.79
CA GLU A 892 42.15 52.28 18.45
C GLU A 892 42.33 52.65 16.97
N ARG A 893 43.27 52.00 16.26
CA ARG A 893 43.52 52.19 14.83
C ARG A 893 42.79 51.15 13.97
N LEU A 894 42.10 50.20 14.59
CA LEU A 894 41.29 49.19 13.92
C LEU A 894 39.81 49.56 14.07
N PRO A 895 38.93 49.06 13.20
CA PRO A 895 37.49 49.18 13.42
C PRO A 895 37.06 48.54 14.74
N ASN A 896 35.90 48.95 15.26
CA ASN A 896 35.35 48.38 16.50
C ASN A 896 35.12 46.86 16.43
N GLN A 897 35.12 46.27 15.24
CA GLN A 897 35.05 44.84 15.05
C GLN A 897 36.01 44.35 13.98
N PHE A 898 36.73 43.27 14.26
CA PHE A 898 37.72 42.66 13.36
C PHE A 898 37.97 41.21 13.74
N VAL A 899 38.50 40.42 12.81
CA VAL A 899 39.00 39.07 13.07
C VAL A 899 40.51 39.07 12.99
N LEU A 900 41.17 38.57 14.04
CA LEU A 900 42.59 38.27 14.03
C LEU A 900 42.80 36.76 13.90
N LYS A 901 43.64 36.32 12.95
CA LYS A 901 43.94 34.90 12.75
C LYS A 901 45.29 34.65 12.07
N PRO A 902 45.88 33.45 12.21
CA PRO A 902 47.03 33.04 11.41
C PRO A 902 46.64 32.84 9.93
N GLU A 903 47.53 33.26 9.03
CA GLU A 903 47.41 33.05 7.59
C GLU A 903 47.44 31.55 7.25
N LYS A 904 48.32 30.79 7.92
CA LYS A 904 48.46 29.33 7.77
C LYS A 904 48.03 28.64 9.06
N GLY A 905 47.17 27.63 8.94
CA GLY A 905 46.69 26.84 10.08
C GLY A 905 45.32 26.23 9.83
N TRP A 906 45.08 25.05 10.43
CA TRP A 906 43.94 24.17 10.14
C TRP A 906 42.89 24.11 11.27
N SER A 907 42.95 25.02 12.25
CA SER A 907 42.04 25.03 13.39
C SER A 907 41.67 26.45 13.80
N SER A 908 40.52 26.60 14.46
CA SER A 908 40.10 27.86 15.10
C SER A 908 40.96 28.26 16.31
N ASN A 909 42.04 27.56 16.60
CA ASN A 909 42.99 28.00 17.61
C ASN A 909 43.70 29.26 17.09
N ASN A 910 43.85 30.26 17.97
CA ASN A 910 44.38 31.58 17.65
C ASN A 910 43.51 32.42 16.67
N VAL A 911 42.22 32.09 16.53
CA VAL A 911 41.25 32.95 15.84
C VAL A 911 40.49 33.74 16.91
N TYR A 912 40.54 35.06 16.82
CA TYR A 912 39.87 35.98 17.74
C TYR A 912 38.88 36.83 16.95
N CYS A 913 37.59 36.74 17.27
CA CYS A 913 36.56 37.57 16.66
C CYS A 913 36.29 38.75 17.61
N MET A 914 36.99 39.85 17.41
CA MET A 914 36.94 41.00 18.31
C MET A 914 35.74 41.88 17.97
N LYS A 915 34.94 42.24 18.99
CA LYS A 915 33.90 43.26 18.92
C LYS A 915 33.94 44.10 20.19
N ASN A 916 34.19 45.40 20.05
CA ASN A 916 34.34 46.36 21.15
C ASN A 916 35.35 45.94 22.24
N GLY A 917 36.46 45.28 21.85
CA GLY A 917 37.51 44.83 22.78
C GLY A 917 37.23 43.47 23.46
N GLU A 918 36.16 42.79 23.09
CA GLU A 918 35.82 41.45 23.57
C GLU A 918 35.90 40.43 22.44
N ASP A 919 36.46 39.25 22.70
CA ASP A 919 36.39 38.12 21.78
C ASP A 919 35.02 37.43 21.93
N ILE A 920 34.14 37.62 20.93
CA ILE A 920 32.78 37.09 20.96
C ILE A 920 32.71 35.57 20.87
N LEU A 921 33.84 34.89 20.59
CA LEU A 921 33.92 33.43 20.63
C LEU A 921 34.05 32.87 22.06
N THR A 922 34.64 33.64 22.97
CA THR A 922 34.98 33.19 24.33
C THR A 922 34.39 34.08 25.41
N HIS A 923 33.73 35.18 25.04
CA HIS A 923 33.28 36.26 25.92
C HIS A 923 34.39 36.76 26.86
N THR A 924 35.63 36.75 26.33
CA THR A 924 36.82 37.16 27.08
C THR A 924 37.30 38.52 26.56
N PRO A 925 37.45 39.52 27.45
CA PRO A 925 38.01 40.81 27.06
C PRO A 925 39.51 40.66 26.73
N HIS A 926 39.92 41.24 25.61
CA HIS A 926 41.32 41.29 25.22
C HIS A 926 41.70 42.72 24.87
N ASP A 927 42.83 43.18 25.41
CA ASP A 927 43.58 44.30 24.84
C ASP A 927 44.70 43.78 23.93
N ARG A 928 45.31 44.68 23.17
CA ARG A 928 46.42 44.37 22.25
C ARG A 928 47.54 43.56 22.92
N ASN A 929 47.95 43.93 24.13
CA ASN A 929 49.11 43.32 24.79
C ASN A 929 48.76 41.92 25.30
N SER A 930 47.56 41.75 25.86
CA SER A 930 47.04 40.45 26.30
C SER A 930 46.94 39.47 25.13
N LEU A 931 46.54 39.94 23.95
CA LEU A 931 46.38 39.12 22.74
C LEU A 931 47.75 38.76 22.14
N ILE A 932 48.71 39.71 22.10
CA ILE A 932 50.10 39.43 21.73
C ILE A 932 50.71 38.39 22.68
N LEU A 933 50.47 38.51 23.99
CA LEU A 933 50.98 37.56 24.99
C LEU A 933 50.36 36.17 24.80
N ALA A 934 49.05 36.09 24.57
CA ALA A 934 48.36 34.84 24.29
C ALA A 934 48.92 34.15 23.03
N LEU A 935 49.09 34.90 21.94
CA LEU A 935 49.71 34.39 20.71
C LEU A 935 51.17 33.98 20.90
N SER A 936 51.95 34.74 21.66
CA SER A 936 53.37 34.43 21.90
C SER A 936 53.56 33.17 22.75
N ASN A 937 52.63 32.90 23.67
CA ASN A 937 52.64 31.70 24.51
C ASN A 937 52.06 30.47 23.80
N ASP A 938 51.37 30.64 22.67
CA ASP A 938 50.86 29.53 21.89
C ASP A 938 51.99 28.76 21.23
N LYS A 939 51.97 27.43 21.37
CA LYS A 939 53.01 26.55 20.87
C LYS A 939 53.14 26.61 19.35
N PHE A 940 52.02 26.67 18.62
CA PHE A 940 52.05 26.70 17.17
C PHE A 940 52.62 28.02 16.66
N VAL A 941 52.18 29.15 17.22
CA VAL A 941 52.66 30.48 16.81
C VAL A 941 54.13 30.67 17.14
N SER A 942 54.58 30.24 18.33
CA SER A 942 55.99 30.34 18.75
C SER A 942 56.93 29.46 17.92
N GLU A 943 56.54 28.22 17.59
CA GLU A 943 57.35 27.29 16.81
C GLU A 943 57.39 27.62 15.31
N ASN A 944 56.26 28.09 14.74
CA ASN A 944 56.12 28.25 13.28
C ASN A 944 56.21 29.69 12.79
N LYS A 945 56.12 30.68 13.70
CA LYS A 945 56.10 32.12 13.39
C LYS A 945 55.23 32.45 12.16
N PRO A 946 53.95 32.06 12.16
CA PRO A 946 53.09 32.28 11.02
C PRO A 946 52.84 33.78 10.82
N THR A 947 52.64 34.22 9.58
CA THR A 947 52.03 35.53 9.31
C THR A 947 50.67 35.58 10.01
N ILE A 948 50.44 36.64 10.77
CA ILE A 948 49.12 36.97 11.33
C ILE A 948 48.45 37.97 10.40
N MET A 949 47.14 37.86 10.27
CA MET A 949 46.30 38.79 9.52
C MET A 949 45.16 39.31 10.40
N ILE A 950 44.78 40.56 10.16
CA ILE A 950 43.61 41.21 10.75
C ILE A 950 42.71 41.66 9.59
N GLU A 951 41.48 41.17 9.59
CA GLU A 951 40.49 41.44 8.56
C GLU A 951 39.15 41.86 9.16
N GLU A 952 38.24 42.28 8.29
CA GLU A 952 36.84 42.59 8.61
C GLU A 952 36.13 41.43 9.32
N LEU A 953 35.48 41.72 10.45
CA LEU A 953 34.48 40.82 11.03
C LEU A 953 33.16 41.04 10.27
N LEU A 954 32.83 40.10 9.39
CA LEU A 954 31.64 40.16 8.56
C LEU A 954 30.35 40.09 9.39
N GLU A 955 29.34 40.85 8.98
CA GLU A 955 28.01 40.86 9.61
C GLU A 955 27.10 39.77 8.98
N PRO A 956 26.41 38.94 9.79
CA PRO A 956 25.49 37.93 9.29
C PRO A 956 24.25 38.55 8.61
N GLU A 957 23.50 37.74 7.85
CA GLU A 957 22.18 38.14 7.33
C GLU A 957 21.20 38.46 8.47
N ILE A 958 20.51 39.59 8.37
CA ILE A 958 19.68 40.21 9.43
C ILE A 958 18.58 39.28 9.98
N LYS A 959 18.15 38.26 9.21
CA LYS A 959 16.97 37.44 9.51
C LYS A 959 17.25 36.09 10.18
N GLN A 960 18.51 35.68 10.42
CA GLN A 960 18.81 34.31 10.85
C GLN A 960 19.85 34.17 11.98
N ARG A 961 19.37 34.06 13.23
CA ARG A 961 20.13 33.94 14.51
C ARG A 961 21.02 35.15 14.83
N ASN A 962 21.18 35.39 16.14
CA ASN A 962 21.73 36.61 16.72
C ASN A 962 23.05 36.36 17.47
N ASP A 963 23.81 35.34 17.07
CA ASP A 963 25.12 34.98 17.64
C ASP A 963 26.27 35.84 17.10
N GLY A 964 25.97 36.79 16.20
CA GLY A 964 26.90 37.81 15.74
C GLY A 964 27.96 37.33 14.74
N LEU A 965 27.81 36.12 14.17
CA LEU A 965 28.76 35.55 13.21
C LEU A 965 28.04 35.07 11.94
N PRO A 966 28.63 35.27 10.75
CA PRO A 966 28.07 34.75 9.52
C PRO A 966 28.13 33.23 9.49
N ARG A 967 27.11 32.61 8.89
CA ARG A 967 27.12 31.17 8.64
C ARG A 967 28.15 30.83 7.58
N ASP A 968 28.86 29.74 7.84
CA ASP A 968 29.99 29.26 7.06
C ASP A 968 29.57 28.03 6.25
N PHE A 969 29.56 28.19 4.93
CA PHE A 969 29.17 27.19 3.94
C PHE A 969 30.40 26.68 3.20
N LYS A 970 30.65 25.37 3.29
CA LYS A 970 31.83 24.71 2.71
C LYS A 970 31.43 23.90 1.50
N PHE A 971 31.80 24.36 0.32
CA PHE A 971 31.48 23.72 -0.94
C PHE A 971 32.60 22.78 -1.36
N TYR A 972 32.30 21.50 -1.56
CA TYR A 972 33.21 20.53 -2.14
C TYR A 972 33.06 20.60 -3.66
N CYS A 973 34.05 21.18 -4.34
CA CYS A 973 33.98 21.48 -5.76
C CYS A 973 35.00 20.68 -6.56
N PHE A 974 34.60 20.20 -7.74
CA PHE A 974 35.42 19.52 -8.72
C PHE A 974 35.34 20.34 -10.02
N GLY A 975 36.22 21.33 -10.17
CA GLY A 975 36.00 22.37 -11.19
C GLY A 975 34.77 23.21 -10.82
N ASP A 976 33.88 23.48 -11.78
CA ASP A 976 32.61 24.17 -11.51
C ASP A 976 31.48 23.25 -11.03
N GLU A 977 31.73 21.94 -10.90
CA GLU A 977 30.77 21.00 -10.33
C GLU A 977 30.84 21.01 -8.80
N ILE A 978 29.74 21.41 -8.14
CA ILE A 978 29.58 21.31 -6.69
C ILE A 978 29.07 19.91 -6.38
N ALA A 979 29.78 19.15 -5.55
CA ALA A 979 29.37 17.81 -5.13
C ALA A 979 28.57 17.83 -3.83
N MET A 980 28.99 18.62 -2.85
CA MET A 980 28.40 18.64 -1.51
C MET A 980 28.61 20.00 -0.84
N ILE A 981 27.62 20.46 -0.08
CA ILE A 981 27.76 21.63 0.81
C ILE A 981 27.77 21.15 2.26
N HIS A 982 28.74 21.59 3.04
CA HIS A 982 28.83 21.33 4.47
C HIS A 982 28.60 22.65 5.24
N VAL A 983 27.63 22.65 6.15
CA VAL A 983 27.37 23.74 7.09
C VAL A 983 27.66 23.25 8.50
N ALA A 984 28.43 24.03 9.26
CA ALA A 984 28.66 23.78 10.69
C ALA A 984 27.79 24.72 11.52
N LEU A 985 26.88 24.16 12.31
CA LEU A 985 26.02 24.89 13.24
C LEU A 985 26.66 24.88 14.62
N ARG A 986 27.01 26.08 15.09
CA ARG A 986 27.54 26.23 16.45
C ARG A 986 26.40 26.05 17.45
N LYS A 987 26.58 25.09 18.37
CA LYS A 987 25.73 24.91 19.56
C LYS A 987 26.48 25.32 20.83
N SER A 988 27.80 25.23 20.81
CA SER A 988 28.67 25.51 21.94
C SER A 988 29.85 26.34 21.46
N GLU A 989 30.08 27.44 22.16
CA GLU A 989 31.22 28.33 21.92
C GLU A 989 32.52 27.74 22.50
N VAL A 990 32.40 26.86 23.50
CA VAL A 990 33.52 26.26 24.24
C VAL A 990 33.78 24.81 23.78
N ASN A 991 32.75 23.97 23.70
CA ASN A 991 32.89 22.56 23.33
C ASN A 991 32.56 22.33 21.85
N LYS A 992 33.58 22.39 21.00
CA LYS A 992 33.44 22.20 19.54
C LYS A 992 32.84 20.84 19.15
N GLY A 993 32.90 19.83 20.03
CA GLY A 993 32.29 18.52 19.81
C GLY A 993 30.75 18.52 19.90
N GLU A 994 30.15 19.55 20.49
CA GLU A 994 28.70 19.74 20.56
C GLU A 994 28.13 20.42 19.31
N ASN A 995 28.99 20.90 18.40
CA ASN A 995 28.55 21.52 17.16
C ASN A 995 27.88 20.49 16.24
N GLU A 996 26.78 20.92 15.62
CA GLU A 996 26.01 20.08 14.72
C GLU A 996 26.49 20.32 13.28
N HIS A 997 26.77 19.25 12.55
CA HIS A 997 27.24 19.33 11.18
C HIS A 997 26.13 18.90 10.23
N GLN A 998 25.83 19.70 9.22
CA GLN A 998 24.80 19.39 8.24
C GLN A 998 25.41 19.39 6.85
N TYR A 999 25.02 18.40 6.06
CA TYR A 999 25.55 18.17 4.72
C TYR A 999 24.40 18.21 3.73
N TYR A 1000 24.60 18.88 2.60
CA TYR A 1000 23.56 19.15 1.63
C TYR A 1000 24.03 18.75 0.24
N THR A 1001 23.08 18.31 -0.59
CA THR A 1001 23.26 18.17 -2.04
C THR A 1001 23.46 19.56 -2.68
N PRO A 1002 23.90 19.63 -3.95
CA PRO A 1002 24.07 20.90 -4.67
C PRO A 1002 22.79 21.74 -4.75
N ASP A 1003 21.62 21.11 -4.72
CA ASP A 1003 20.30 21.75 -4.70
C ASP A 1003 19.84 22.16 -3.28
N PHE A 1004 20.75 22.13 -2.31
CA PHE A 1004 20.52 22.47 -0.90
C PHE A 1004 19.49 21.57 -0.19
N LYS A 1005 19.47 20.26 -0.53
CA LYS A 1005 18.68 19.25 0.20
C LYS A 1005 19.56 18.50 1.20
N LEU A 1006 19.09 18.35 2.43
CA LEU A 1006 19.86 17.72 3.51
C LEU A 1006 20.16 16.26 3.17
N LEU A 1007 21.44 15.90 3.17
CA LEU A 1007 21.90 14.52 3.07
C LEU A 1007 21.62 13.80 4.39
N SER A 1008 20.85 12.72 4.30
CA SER A 1008 20.48 11.89 5.45
C SER A 1008 21.60 10.93 5.88
N GLN A 1009 22.48 10.59 4.93
CA GLN A 1009 23.58 9.65 5.13
C GLN A 1009 24.67 10.32 5.94
N ARG A 1010 25.24 9.57 6.89
CA ARG A 1010 26.36 10.05 7.69
C ARG A 1010 27.54 10.35 6.77
N ILE A 1011 28.10 11.56 6.84
CA ILE A 1011 29.27 11.94 6.03
C ILE A 1011 30.60 11.74 6.76
N MET A 1012 30.65 12.07 8.05
CA MET A 1012 31.84 11.92 8.88
C MET A 1012 31.53 11.01 10.08
N GLU A 1013 32.36 10.00 10.33
CA GLU A 1013 32.11 8.96 11.33
C GLU A 1013 31.99 9.50 12.77
N LYS A 1014 32.79 10.52 13.09
CA LYS A 1014 32.94 11.05 14.46
C LYS A 1014 32.20 12.38 14.69
N ARG A 1015 31.36 12.85 13.75
CA ARG A 1015 30.62 14.11 13.90
C ARG A 1015 29.15 13.84 14.12
N ASP A 1016 28.53 14.63 15.00
CA ASP A 1016 27.08 14.65 15.12
C ASP A 1016 26.49 15.31 13.88
N GLN A 1017 25.59 14.59 13.21
CA GLN A 1017 24.97 15.04 11.97
C GLN A 1017 23.55 15.52 12.25
N GLY A 1018 23.36 16.80 11.97
CA GLY A 1018 22.08 17.45 12.11
C GLY A 1018 21.01 16.87 11.20
N ARG A 1019 19.79 16.72 11.75
CA ARG A 1019 18.64 16.16 11.01
C ARG A 1019 17.57 17.18 10.66
N THR A 1020 17.66 18.39 11.21
CA THR A 1020 16.68 19.46 10.95
C THR A 1020 17.28 20.42 9.94
N PRO A 1021 16.77 20.48 8.70
CA PRO A 1021 17.34 21.35 7.68
C PRO A 1021 17.26 22.82 8.10
N ILE A 1022 18.28 23.60 7.75
CA ILE A 1022 18.26 25.05 7.92
C ILE A 1022 17.66 25.72 6.68
N PRO A 1023 17.04 26.91 6.83
CA PRO A 1023 16.64 27.70 5.68
C PRO A 1023 17.85 28.09 4.81
N ARG A 1024 17.62 28.15 3.50
CA ARG A 1024 18.59 28.65 2.51
C ARG A 1024 18.93 30.13 2.81
N PRO A 1025 20.20 30.56 2.67
CA PRO A 1025 20.55 31.96 2.88
C PRO A 1025 19.95 32.85 1.77
N ASP A 1026 19.68 34.11 2.10
CA ASP A 1026 19.08 35.08 1.15
C ASP A 1026 20.00 35.28 -0.07
N CYS A 1027 21.32 35.21 0.12
CA CYS A 1027 22.33 35.35 -0.94
C CYS A 1027 22.72 34.04 -1.67
N TRP A 1028 21.92 32.98 -1.60
CA TRP A 1028 22.33 31.66 -2.10
C TRP A 1028 22.71 31.62 -3.59
N ASP A 1029 21.93 32.25 -4.47
CA ASP A 1029 22.18 32.20 -5.91
C ASP A 1029 23.49 32.91 -6.27
N GLU A 1030 23.77 34.03 -5.59
CA GLU A 1030 25.06 34.73 -5.68
C GLU A 1030 26.21 33.82 -5.21
N MET A 1031 26.02 33.11 -4.09
CA MET A 1031 27.00 32.21 -3.51
C MET A 1031 27.34 31.04 -4.44
N VAL A 1032 26.33 30.36 -4.99
CA VAL A 1032 26.54 29.25 -5.93
C VAL A 1032 27.23 29.72 -7.20
N ASN A 1033 26.84 30.88 -7.74
CA ASN A 1033 27.49 31.44 -8.93
C ASN A 1033 28.96 31.78 -8.66
N ALA A 1034 29.27 32.41 -7.52
CA ALA A 1034 30.65 32.72 -7.12
C ALA A 1034 31.50 31.45 -7.00
N VAL A 1035 30.98 30.41 -6.33
CA VAL A 1035 31.66 29.12 -6.15
C VAL A 1035 31.94 28.44 -7.49
N ARG A 1036 30.95 28.43 -8.41
CA ARG A 1036 31.12 27.87 -9.76
C ARG A 1036 32.17 28.62 -10.58
N THR A 1037 32.17 29.95 -10.52
CA THR A 1037 33.19 30.77 -11.19
C THR A 1037 34.59 30.45 -10.67
N ILE A 1038 34.77 30.46 -9.34
CA ILE A 1038 36.07 30.14 -8.73
C ILE A 1038 36.51 28.72 -9.10
N GLY A 1039 35.60 27.75 -8.99
CA GLY A 1039 35.87 26.35 -9.31
C GLY A 1039 36.31 26.15 -10.76
N ARG A 1040 35.64 26.83 -11.72
CA ARG A 1040 36.00 26.82 -13.14
C ARG A 1040 37.42 27.33 -13.38
N GLU A 1041 37.76 28.48 -12.79
CA GLU A 1041 39.06 29.12 -12.95
C GLU A 1041 40.19 28.31 -12.30
N LEU A 1042 39.91 27.62 -11.19
CA LEU A 1042 40.87 26.72 -10.56
C LEU A 1042 41.12 25.45 -11.37
N GLY A 1043 40.07 24.88 -11.97
CA GLY A 1043 40.14 23.66 -12.76
C GLY A 1043 40.71 22.46 -11.99
N ILE A 1044 40.38 22.32 -10.70
CA ILE A 1044 40.80 21.21 -9.82
C ILE A 1044 39.74 20.95 -8.75
N TYR A 1045 39.91 19.85 -8.00
CA TYR A 1045 39.22 19.70 -6.72
C TYR A 1045 39.69 20.74 -5.70
N MET A 1046 38.73 21.45 -5.10
CA MET A 1046 38.94 22.40 -4.02
C MET A 1046 37.72 22.45 -3.11
N ARG A 1047 37.92 22.48 -1.78
CA ARG A 1047 36.86 22.93 -0.87
C ARG A 1047 36.91 24.46 -0.76
N ILE A 1048 35.80 25.11 -1.10
CA ILE A 1048 35.66 26.56 -1.13
C ILE A 1048 34.70 26.98 -0.02
N ASP A 1049 35.17 27.78 0.92
CA ASP A 1049 34.37 28.24 2.05
C ASP A 1049 33.78 29.63 1.73
N MET A 1050 32.49 29.83 1.99
CA MET A 1050 31.74 31.05 1.74
C MET A 1050 30.94 31.45 2.98
N TYR A 1051 30.79 32.76 3.19
CA TYR A 1051 29.99 33.35 4.25
C TYR A 1051 28.72 33.98 3.69
N ALA A 1052 27.57 33.69 4.33
CA ALA A 1052 26.32 34.42 4.10
C ALA A 1052 26.28 35.67 4.97
N THR A 1053 26.24 36.85 4.33
CA THR A 1053 26.37 38.15 5.02
C THR A 1053 25.25 39.11 4.64
N ASN A 1054 25.08 40.18 5.42
CA ASN A 1054 24.13 41.25 5.11
C ASN A 1054 24.36 41.98 3.77
N ARG A 1055 25.53 41.80 3.14
CA ARG A 1055 25.89 42.38 1.84
C ARG A 1055 26.03 41.33 0.72
N GLY A 1056 25.54 40.12 0.94
CA GLY A 1056 25.58 39.02 -0.04
C GLY A 1056 26.63 37.96 0.28
N ALA A 1057 27.03 37.19 -0.73
CA ALA A 1057 28.02 36.11 -0.57
C ALA A 1057 29.45 36.66 -0.50
N VAL A 1058 30.22 36.26 0.51
CA VAL A 1058 31.63 36.67 0.69
C VAL A 1058 32.53 35.44 0.81
N PHE A 1059 33.66 35.43 0.12
CA PHE A 1059 34.63 34.34 0.18
C PHE A 1059 35.30 34.23 1.55
N GLY A 1060 35.54 32.99 1.99
CA GLY A 1060 36.22 32.68 3.24
C GLY A 1060 37.64 32.16 3.04
N GLU A 1061 37.79 30.92 2.59
CA GLU A 1061 39.10 30.30 2.38
C GLU A 1061 39.05 29.11 1.40
N PHE A 1062 40.25 28.71 0.94
CA PHE A 1062 40.46 27.48 0.19
C PHE A 1062 40.99 26.37 1.09
N THR A 1063 40.42 25.18 0.98
CA THR A 1063 40.95 23.97 1.63
C THR A 1063 41.19 22.86 0.60
N PRO A 1064 42.45 22.60 0.21
CA PRO A 1064 42.77 21.63 -0.85
C PRO A 1064 42.74 20.17 -0.40
N THR A 1065 42.95 19.90 0.89
CA THR A 1065 43.02 18.54 1.44
C THR A 1065 42.20 18.41 2.73
N PRO A 1066 40.86 18.53 2.66
CA PRO A 1066 40.02 18.56 3.85
C PRO A 1066 40.18 17.29 4.70
N HIS A 1067 40.45 17.50 5.99
CA HIS A 1067 40.72 16.45 6.98
C HIS A 1067 41.91 15.54 6.67
N GLY A 1068 42.75 15.88 5.69
CA GLY A 1068 43.81 15.00 5.21
C GLY A 1068 43.30 13.63 4.72
N GLY A 1069 42.01 13.55 4.36
CA GLY A 1069 41.35 12.31 3.95
C GLY A 1069 40.91 11.40 5.10
N ASN A 1070 40.87 11.88 6.35
CA ASN A 1070 40.47 11.05 7.49
C ASN A 1070 39.03 11.29 7.93
N GLY A 1071 38.36 10.21 8.37
CA GLY A 1071 37.09 10.28 9.10
C GLY A 1071 35.82 10.35 8.23
N TYR A 1072 35.93 10.22 6.91
CA TYR A 1072 34.80 10.04 6.01
C TYR A 1072 34.15 8.67 6.24
N SER A 1073 32.83 8.60 6.11
CA SER A 1073 32.08 7.34 6.10
C SER A 1073 32.24 6.62 4.75
N ASP A 1074 31.87 5.34 4.69
CA ASP A 1074 31.82 4.57 3.44
C ASP A 1074 30.94 5.24 2.37
N PHE A 1075 29.78 5.78 2.76
CA PHE A 1075 28.92 6.53 1.84
C PHE A 1075 29.63 7.77 1.28
N ALA A 1076 30.25 8.59 2.14
CA ALA A 1076 30.90 9.82 1.70
C ALA A 1076 32.11 9.52 0.80
N ASP A 1077 32.85 8.46 1.10
CA ASP A 1077 34.00 8.04 0.33
C ASP A 1077 33.63 7.64 -1.10
N ARG A 1078 32.53 6.89 -1.26
CA ARG A 1078 32.00 6.52 -2.58
C ARG A 1078 31.35 7.72 -3.28
N TYR A 1079 30.54 8.49 -2.54
CA TYR A 1079 29.81 9.64 -3.08
C TYR A 1079 30.75 10.69 -3.66
N LEU A 1080 31.67 11.24 -2.85
CA LEU A 1080 32.64 12.22 -3.32
C LEU A 1080 33.66 11.60 -4.29
N GLY A 1081 33.93 10.29 -4.14
CA GLY A 1081 34.83 9.56 -5.04
C GLY A 1081 34.34 9.51 -6.49
N SER A 1082 33.03 9.42 -6.70
CA SER A 1082 32.45 9.42 -8.06
C SER A 1082 32.59 10.72 -8.84
N PHE A 1083 32.83 11.85 -8.16
CA PHE A 1083 33.08 13.14 -8.83
C PHE A 1083 34.56 13.28 -9.23
N TRP A 1084 35.43 12.45 -8.66
CA TRP A 1084 36.87 12.58 -8.86
C TRP A 1084 37.28 12.05 -10.24
N LYS A 1085 37.76 12.95 -11.09
CA LYS A 1085 38.36 12.61 -12.38
C LYS A 1085 39.84 13.02 -12.41
N GLY A 1086 40.66 12.35 -13.22
CA GLY A 1086 42.08 12.68 -13.36
C GLY A 1086 42.92 12.66 -12.07
N GLU A 1087 44.10 13.30 -12.09
CA GLU A 1087 45.00 13.34 -10.92
C GLU A 1087 44.56 14.35 -9.86
N GLU A 1088 43.94 15.44 -10.28
CA GLU A 1088 43.66 16.62 -9.43
C GLU A 1088 42.16 16.78 -9.10
N GLY A 1089 41.34 15.79 -9.44
CA GLY A 1089 39.89 15.75 -9.19
C GLY A 1089 39.05 16.15 -10.39
N VAL A 1090 39.64 16.70 -11.45
CA VAL A 1090 39.01 16.91 -12.76
C VAL A 1090 39.84 16.26 -13.87
N GLU A 1091 39.25 16.09 -15.06
CA GLU A 1091 39.89 15.49 -16.25
C GLU A 1091 41.17 16.19 -16.71
#